data_AF-A0A2D7HXB2-F1
#
_entry.id   AF-A0A2D7HXB2-F1
#
_cell.length_a   1.000
_cell.length_b   1.000
_cell.length_c   1.000
_cell.angle_alpha   90.00
_cell.angle_beta   90.00
_cell.angle_gamma   90.00
#
_symmetry.space_group_name_H-M   'P 1'
#
loop_
_entity.id
_entity.type
_entity.pdbx_description
1 polymer ?
#
loop_
_entity_poly.entity_id
_entity_poly.type
_entity_poly.pdbx_seq_one_letter_code
_entity_poly.pdbx_strand_id
1 'polypeptide(L)'
;MHLPLSLNLVLRLALLVLIGSGLWWTAPLHAEDGEPPLEGLLHCPELDLLYDENEKVRLKKTDSNADCQFDQVIEYRAGTAARAHQDRNHDGRQDAWSQFNSLGQLSEESFDETGDGQADTWQIYKEGVLSQKKIDKNADTHPDVTTTYTEGKASRREEDTNFDGAPNRITSIANGIPQEVTEDRDHDGRMDARAFFDEEKRKERELLDEDADGVFELTILYSDGKRVRVEEDTRGDGKADLIVIYEGEEVARREMDGDGDGRFESIAQFEGGIEKRRSLDANHDGFDEVLAELGPSGLILFEKIDTQKEGRHDLTRHYENGIRVREEFDQDGDGRIEAIAFYEDDSLARREVDTSGDGLYDTKAHYDKERKIYQSEDRNADTKPDARFEFDKDETIALESLDSNFDGRFETQIKYVDGRPSVRSVDSTGKGTPDKTEYYREGRIVRVEDDSDQDGRVETWNFYDDSGQLSRREEDTGGPAGPDRWLTFHPSTSEVLQLEADTTGDGLRNLRRTGDSTGTTLSIEEDRNADGKTDYRATFENNQAVRYSQDRDFDGTFEEQGDLDPEGNVTQIATDTTQDGQLDLLVRFAGSEKFLEERDTRGDGRKDVLIYFQNKKRTKQERDTTGNGKFDSLLMFVDDKPHQEQRDTTGDGRFDQNVILDSEGRSVREEFDTNADDRADIVKIYEEGILLREQFDTDYDGHDELVSFYVDGHLIRSETDQNQDSEAEVVVEYKEGRKVRQTEDFENQFPAQRITLFDQKERPLRIKEDTNGSGTPDTVRFFEAGVHKRTEQDSDFDGKTDIWIYNDSKGQIERKEEDQSGQGQPDFIVFFKNGVARKVQQKTQNTDCFDVRSWLDPKGRVLAEEKDQSGNCRMDTWNYYRGGRLERQGRDTSNDGRADLLLRFNKKGQIVEQEIRSEGAQPNTKIFLDGDSSLEKHRCIDSNGDGQLDLMILQRDGQMSQTLLDLDQDGQADQRDLYDDGRRTQIEIDTNADGRPDVVQRLGTDGQTVSQQDEDTDYDGRIDQRFIADQPAPLKGSPEAPEKLPKLKCGHFDSFWKSH
;
A
#
# COMPACT_ATOMS: atom_id res chain seq x y z
N MET A 1 19.31 63.31 3.84
CA MET A 1 17.99 62.80 4.31
C MET A 1 18.34 61.67 5.27
N HIS A 2 18.15 61.79 6.60
CA HIS A 2 16.95 62.15 7.38
C HIS A 2 15.83 61.09 7.19
N LEU A 3 15.37 60.34 8.21
CA LEU A 3 15.68 60.33 9.66
C LEU A 3 15.80 58.88 10.26
N PRO A 4 16.56 58.68 11.37
CA PRO A 4 16.46 57.55 12.34
C PRO A 4 15.52 57.91 13.53
N LEU A 5 15.33 57.20 14.66
CA LEU A 5 16.00 56.08 15.36
C LEU A 5 14.95 55.02 15.83
N SER A 6 15.22 53.76 16.24
CA SER A 6 16.41 52.91 16.51
C SER A 6 16.98 52.77 17.95
N LEU A 7 16.61 51.66 18.61
CA LEU A 7 17.40 50.81 19.56
C LEU A 7 17.55 51.14 21.08
N ASN A 8 17.55 50.04 21.86
CA ASN A 8 18.04 49.72 23.23
C ASN A 8 18.73 50.78 24.12
N LEU A 9 18.53 50.64 25.45
CA LEU A 9 19.59 50.89 26.44
C LEU A 9 19.45 50.02 27.72
N VAL A 10 20.54 49.94 28.49
CA VAL A 10 20.78 49.01 29.62
C VAL A 10 21.42 49.75 30.81
N LEU A 11 21.05 49.35 32.04
CA LEU A 11 21.68 49.62 33.36
C LEU A 11 21.75 51.06 33.95
N ARG A 12 21.48 51.10 35.27
CA ARG A 12 22.11 51.90 36.37
C ARG A 12 22.56 53.36 36.10
N LEU A 13 22.08 54.28 36.95
CA LEU A 13 22.90 54.79 38.07
C LEU A 13 22.02 55.36 39.21
N ALA A 14 22.64 55.92 40.26
CA ALA A 14 21.99 56.24 41.54
C ALA A 14 22.13 57.71 41.98
N LEU A 15 21.19 58.12 42.84
CA LEU A 15 21.29 59.08 43.95
C LEU A 15 21.91 60.48 43.74
N LEU A 16 21.06 61.52 43.87
CA LEU A 16 21.17 62.77 44.66
C LEU A 16 20.28 63.87 44.00
N VAL A 17 19.62 64.86 44.63
CA VAL A 17 19.18 65.24 46.00
C VAL A 17 18.89 66.77 45.95
N LEU A 18 17.97 67.27 46.79
CA LEU A 18 17.73 68.69 47.21
C LEU A 18 16.86 69.69 46.38
N ILE A 19 15.95 70.36 47.15
CA ILE A 19 15.33 71.71 47.00
C ILE A 19 14.14 71.87 46.01
N GLY A 20 13.03 72.48 46.51
CA GLY A 20 11.94 72.98 45.64
C GLY A 20 10.58 73.35 46.29
N SER A 21 10.52 74.15 47.36
CA SER A 21 9.25 74.48 48.07
C SER A 21 8.45 75.67 47.50
N GLY A 22 7.12 75.53 47.33
CA GLY A 22 6.13 76.59 47.05
C GLY A 22 4.69 76.01 47.10
N LEU A 23 3.78 76.36 48.02
CA LEU A 23 3.03 77.64 48.23
C LEU A 23 2.10 77.96 47.02
N TRP A 24 0.81 78.30 47.16
CA TRP A 24 -0.09 78.70 48.27
C TRP A 24 -1.57 78.38 47.90
N TRP A 25 -2.65 78.58 48.68
CA TRP A 25 -2.88 79.30 49.96
C TRP A 25 -3.81 78.46 50.90
N THR A 26 -4.88 78.86 51.64
CA THR A 26 -5.69 80.10 51.83
C THR A 26 -6.19 80.21 53.32
N ALA A 27 -7.44 80.66 53.59
CA ALA A 27 -8.05 80.91 54.93
C ALA A 27 -9.62 80.97 54.81
N PRO A 28 -10.50 81.20 55.85
CA PRO A 28 -10.37 82.22 56.92
C PRO A 28 -11.03 82.04 58.35
N LEU A 29 -10.39 82.69 59.35
CA LEU A 29 -10.92 83.48 60.51
C LEU A 29 -11.67 82.91 61.77
N HIS A 30 -11.16 83.36 62.95
CA HIS A 30 -11.84 83.80 64.21
C HIS A 30 -12.43 82.75 65.19
N ALA A 31 -12.46 82.93 66.54
CA ALA A 31 -11.99 84.01 67.47
C ALA A 31 -11.59 83.46 68.88
N GLU A 32 -11.49 84.33 69.91
CA GLU A 32 -10.77 84.16 71.21
C GLU A 32 -11.61 83.68 72.44
N ASP A 33 -10.91 83.57 73.60
CA ASP A 33 -11.33 83.53 75.03
C ASP A 33 -11.64 82.18 75.76
N GLY A 34 -11.02 82.00 76.95
CA GLY A 34 -11.53 81.12 78.03
C GLY A 34 -10.53 80.28 78.86
N GLU A 35 -10.39 80.56 80.16
CA GLU A 35 -9.82 79.71 81.23
C GLU A 35 -10.95 79.39 82.27
N PRO A 36 -10.86 78.44 83.24
CA PRO A 36 -9.80 77.48 83.57
C PRO A 36 -10.33 76.01 83.78
N PRO A 37 -10.12 75.20 84.86
CA PRO A 37 -9.73 73.78 84.70
C PRO A 37 -10.63 72.72 85.41
N LEU A 38 -10.29 71.41 85.31
CA LEU A 38 -10.63 70.39 86.31
C LEU A 38 -9.75 69.11 86.24
N GLU A 39 -9.63 68.44 87.38
CA GLU A 39 -8.66 67.43 87.85
C GLU A 39 -8.68 66.05 87.14
N GLY A 40 -7.57 65.27 87.25
CA GLY A 40 -7.60 63.82 86.93
C GLY A 40 -6.27 63.12 86.59
N LEU A 41 -5.21 63.23 87.42
CA LEU A 41 -3.88 62.64 87.11
C LEU A 41 -3.60 61.34 87.90
N LEU A 42 -3.19 60.28 87.19
CA LEU A 42 -2.52 59.08 87.69
C LEU A 42 -1.29 58.84 86.79
N HIS A 43 -0.12 58.61 87.40
CA HIS A 43 1.10 58.20 86.69
C HIS A 43 1.41 56.74 87.02
N CYS A 44 1.75 55.95 86.01
CA CYS A 44 2.31 54.61 86.15
C CYS A 44 3.85 54.67 86.22
N PRO A 45 4.51 53.66 86.81
CA PRO A 45 5.98 53.61 86.85
C PRO A 45 6.55 52.89 85.62
N GLU A 46 7.54 53.50 84.96
CA GLU A 46 8.35 52.92 83.86
C GLU A 46 8.96 51.54 84.21
N LEU A 47 9.14 51.25 85.51
CA LEU A 47 9.74 50.03 86.04
C LEU A 47 9.07 49.63 87.36
N ASP A 48 8.41 48.46 87.40
CA ASP A 48 7.81 47.86 88.60
C ASP A 48 8.61 46.61 89.01
N LEU A 49 9.14 46.61 90.23
CA LEU A 49 9.94 45.51 90.79
C LEU A 49 9.22 44.90 91.99
N LEU A 50 8.65 43.71 91.78
CA LEU A 50 7.98 42.93 92.82
C LEU A 50 8.95 41.88 93.36
N TYR A 51 9.09 41.84 94.69
CA TYR A 51 10.01 40.96 95.39
C TYR A 51 9.29 39.74 96.01
N ASP A 52 10.03 38.67 96.29
CA ASP A 52 9.55 37.51 97.05
C ASP A 52 9.69 37.71 98.57
N GLU A 53 9.27 36.71 99.35
CA GLU A 53 9.39 36.69 100.82
C GLU A 53 10.84 36.70 101.35
N ASN A 54 11.84 36.63 100.45
CA ASN A 54 13.27 36.63 100.75
C ASN A 54 14.00 37.88 100.20
N GLU A 55 13.25 38.94 99.84
CA GLU A 55 13.77 40.17 99.22
C GLU A 55 14.51 39.96 97.89
N LYS A 56 14.27 38.87 97.17
CA LYS A 56 14.73 38.69 95.78
C LYS A 56 13.70 39.21 94.81
N VAL A 57 14.13 39.78 93.69
CA VAL A 57 13.21 40.11 92.58
C VAL A 57 12.50 38.82 92.15
N ARG A 58 11.17 38.90 92.06
CA ARG A 58 10.25 37.84 91.63
C ARG A 58 9.58 38.20 90.31
N LEU A 59 9.29 39.49 90.11
CA LEU A 59 8.79 40.02 88.85
C LEU A 59 9.49 41.36 88.57
N LYS A 60 9.97 41.55 87.34
CA LYS A 60 10.29 42.86 86.77
C LYS A 60 9.25 43.16 85.71
N LYS A 61 8.59 44.31 85.78
CA LYS A 61 7.83 44.85 84.64
C LYS A 61 8.47 46.14 84.15
N THR A 62 8.46 46.36 82.85
CA THR A 62 8.93 47.57 82.18
C THR A 62 7.76 48.12 81.36
N ASP A 63 7.61 49.43 81.37
CA ASP A 63 6.78 50.23 80.48
C ASP A 63 7.78 51.12 79.74
N SER A 64 8.10 50.75 78.50
CA SER A 64 9.22 51.30 77.71
C SER A 64 8.75 52.39 76.74
N ASN A 65 7.44 52.45 76.44
CA ASN A 65 6.81 53.51 75.64
C ASN A 65 6.20 54.64 76.50
N ALA A 66 6.03 54.43 77.81
CA ALA A 66 5.42 55.31 78.80
C ALA A 66 3.91 55.57 78.62
N ASP A 67 3.16 54.59 78.09
CA ASP A 67 1.71 54.69 77.83
C ASP A 67 0.80 54.24 79.00
N CYS A 68 1.39 53.84 80.14
CA CYS A 68 0.76 53.20 81.31
C CYS A 68 0.51 51.67 81.20
N GLN A 69 1.00 50.99 80.15
CA GLN A 69 0.95 49.53 79.99
C GLN A 69 2.38 48.93 80.03
N PHE A 70 2.52 47.76 80.68
CA PHE A 70 3.83 47.13 80.86
C PHE A 70 4.19 46.24 79.67
N ASP A 71 4.89 46.81 78.69
CA ASP A 71 5.36 46.12 77.49
C ASP A 71 6.36 44.97 77.73
N GLN A 72 7.05 44.88 78.87
CA GLN A 72 7.91 43.72 79.17
C GLN A 72 7.77 43.23 80.61
N VAL A 73 7.46 41.95 80.81
CA VAL A 73 7.31 41.30 82.13
C VAL A 73 8.20 40.07 82.26
N ILE A 74 9.17 40.08 83.19
CA ILE A 74 10.10 38.98 83.47
C ILE A 74 9.80 38.37 84.85
N GLU A 75 9.50 37.06 84.89
CA GLU A 75 9.38 36.26 86.12
C GLU A 75 10.74 35.67 86.52
N TYR A 76 11.12 35.88 87.78
CA TYR A 76 12.33 35.35 88.39
C TYR A 76 11.99 34.28 89.43
N ARG A 77 12.75 33.18 89.44
CA ARG A 77 12.62 32.09 90.41
C ARG A 77 13.97 31.79 91.03
N ALA A 78 14.02 31.74 92.37
CA ALA A 78 15.24 31.58 93.18
C ALA A 78 16.37 32.62 92.96
N GLY A 79 16.23 33.55 92.01
CA GLY A 79 17.22 34.61 91.68
C GLY A 79 17.70 34.59 90.23
N THR A 80 17.35 33.58 89.44
CA THR A 80 17.51 33.57 87.97
C THR A 80 16.21 33.98 87.30
N ALA A 81 16.30 34.50 86.07
CA ALA A 81 15.12 34.57 85.20
C ALA A 81 14.57 33.14 85.00
N ALA A 82 13.25 33.03 84.85
CA ALA A 82 12.55 31.78 84.59
C ALA A 82 11.64 31.90 83.36
N ARG A 83 10.98 33.05 83.19
CA ARG A 83 10.14 33.39 82.05
C ARG A 83 10.22 34.88 81.75
N ALA A 84 9.99 35.28 80.51
CA ALA A 84 9.69 36.64 80.12
C ALA A 84 8.53 36.66 79.12
N HIS A 85 7.78 37.74 79.11
CA HIS A 85 6.75 38.05 78.12
C HIS A 85 6.96 39.50 77.68
N GLN A 86 6.79 39.78 76.39
CA GLN A 86 7.01 41.08 75.81
C GLN A 86 5.96 41.40 74.75
N ASP A 87 5.58 42.67 74.69
CA ASP A 87 4.93 43.39 73.60
C ASP A 87 6.07 44.08 72.80
N ARG A 88 6.27 43.71 71.54
CA ARG A 88 7.30 44.28 70.64
C ARG A 88 6.72 45.34 69.71
N ASN A 89 5.42 45.26 69.40
CA ASN A 89 4.74 46.15 68.46
C ASN A 89 4.14 47.42 69.13
N HIS A 90 3.97 47.40 70.45
CA HIS A 90 3.35 48.39 71.34
C HIS A 90 1.84 48.62 71.11
N ASP A 91 1.06 47.56 70.84
CA ASP A 91 -0.41 47.60 70.72
C ASP A 91 -1.16 47.31 72.04
N GLY A 92 -0.45 46.82 73.07
CA GLY A 92 -1.01 46.42 74.37
C GLY A 92 -1.20 44.91 74.55
N ARG A 93 -0.83 44.09 73.55
CA ARG A 93 -0.76 42.61 73.62
C ARG A 93 0.68 42.14 73.71
N GLN A 94 0.89 41.01 74.37
CA GLN A 94 2.21 40.37 74.41
C GLN A 94 2.34 39.47 73.19
N ASP A 95 3.38 39.71 72.40
CA ASP A 95 3.67 39.08 71.10
C ASP A 95 4.99 38.27 71.11
N ALA A 96 5.62 38.12 72.29
CA ALA A 96 6.80 37.29 72.49
C ALA A 96 6.87 36.70 73.92
N TRP A 97 7.34 35.46 74.04
CA TRP A 97 7.46 34.71 75.30
C TRP A 97 8.81 33.98 75.38
N SER A 98 9.68 34.34 76.32
CA SER A 98 10.97 33.66 76.54
C SER A 98 10.91 32.72 77.75
N GLN A 99 11.49 31.52 77.66
CA GLN A 99 11.70 30.60 78.78
C GLN A 99 13.19 30.40 79.08
N PHE A 100 13.53 30.29 80.37
CA PHE A 100 14.91 30.18 80.85
C PHE A 100 15.13 28.90 81.66
N ASN A 101 16.31 28.30 81.47
CA ASN A 101 16.74 27.09 82.17
C ASN A 101 17.11 27.36 83.64
N SER A 102 17.44 26.31 84.39
CA SER A 102 17.79 26.40 85.83
C SER A 102 19.09 27.16 86.15
N LEU A 103 19.86 27.56 85.12
CA LEU A 103 21.03 28.43 85.23
C LEU A 103 20.71 29.90 84.86
N GLY A 104 19.48 30.19 84.46
CA GLY A 104 19.06 31.51 83.96
C GLY A 104 19.50 31.81 82.53
N GLN A 105 19.93 30.80 81.77
CA GLN A 105 20.20 30.94 80.34
C GLN A 105 18.90 30.71 79.56
N LEU A 106 18.79 31.35 78.40
CA LEU A 106 17.68 31.14 77.48
C LEU A 106 17.63 29.67 77.01
N SER A 107 16.43 29.08 77.01
CA SER A 107 16.19 27.72 76.51
C SER A 107 15.15 27.66 75.40
N GLU A 108 14.25 28.62 75.35
CA GLU A 108 13.16 28.70 74.36
C GLU A 108 12.73 30.16 74.24
N GLU A 109 12.40 30.62 73.04
CA GLU A 109 11.57 31.80 72.80
C GLU A 109 10.46 31.42 71.84
N SER A 110 9.27 31.99 72.03
CA SER A 110 8.18 31.95 71.06
C SER A 110 7.73 33.36 70.71
N PHE A 111 7.19 33.53 69.51
CA PHE A 111 6.85 34.83 68.93
C PHE A 111 5.52 34.72 68.17
N ASP A 112 4.73 35.78 68.28
CA ASP A 112 3.54 36.10 67.50
C ASP A 112 4.00 37.08 66.40
N GLU A 113 4.32 36.57 65.22
CA GLU A 113 4.62 37.37 64.03
C GLU A 113 3.36 37.66 63.21
N THR A 114 2.27 36.88 63.38
CA THR A 114 0.97 37.07 62.71
C THR A 114 0.07 38.13 63.37
N GLY A 115 0.11 38.25 64.69
CA GLY A 115 -0.69 39.16 65.51
C GLY A 115 -2.01 38.57 66.07
N ASP A 116 -2.18 37.24 66.04
CA ASP A 116 -3.43 36.59 66.47
C ASP A 116 -3.57 36.50 68.01
N GLY A 117 -2.43 36.49 68.73
CA GLY A 117 -2.33 36.33 70.19
C GLY A 117 -1.86 34.94 70.66
N GLN A 118 -1.52 34.05 69.74
CA GLN A 118 -0.82 32.78 69.96
C GLN A 118 0.67 32.96 69.56
N ALA A 119 1.42 31.89 69.34
CA ALA A 119 2.79 32.00 68.85
C ALA A 119 2.97 31.05 67.67
N ASP A 120 3.38 31.59 66.52
CA ASP A 120 3.67 30.89 65.27
C ASP A 120 5.16 30.51 65.13
N THR A 121 6.05 31.17 65.87
CA THR A 121 7.49 30.99 65.69
C THR A 121 8.14 30.62 67.02
N TRP A 122 8.90 29.51 67.07
CA TRP A 122 9.71 29.14 68.25
C TRP A 122 11.19 29.01 67.92
N GLN A 123 12.04 29.40 68.87
CA GLN A 123 13.49 29.26 68.82
C GLN A 123 13.96 28.50 70.07
N ILE A 124 14.43 27.27 69.88
CA ILE A 124 14.83 26.35 70.95
C ILE A 124 16.36 26.36 71.09
N TYR A 125 16.85 26.67 72.29
CA TYR A 125 18.27 26.84 72.60
C TYR A 125 18.79 25.69 73.46
N LYS A 126 19.95 25.13 73.09
CA LYS A 126 20.68 24.12 73.88
C LYS A 126 22.03 24.70 74.27
N GLU A 127 22.33 24.70 75.57
CA GLU A 127 23.53 25.33 76.18
C GLU A 127 23.74 26.82 75.85
N GLY A 128 22.69 27.52 75.38
CA GLY A 128 22.73 28.92 74.95
C GLY A 128 23.00 29.13 73.45
N VAL A 129 23.06 28.06 72.65
CA VAL A 129 23.15 28.11 71.18
C VAL A 129 21.82 27.69 70.58
N LEU A 130 21.36 28.36 69.51
CA LEU A 130 20.15 27.97 68.78
C LEU A 130 20.33 26.54 68.24
N SER A 131 19.40 25.67 68.58
CA SER A 131 19.40 24.25 68.17
C SER A 131 18.26 23.92 67.22
N GLN A 132 17.11 24.58 67.33
CA GLN A 132 16.01 24.46 66.37
C GLN A 132 15.30 25.81 66.24
N LYS A 133 14.96 26.24 65.03
CA LYS A 133 13.87 27.18 64.78
C LYS A 133 12.68 26.35 64.27
N LYS A 134 11.52 26.59 64.85
CA LYS A 134 10.23 26.09 64.40
C LYS A 134 9.41 27.28 63.90
N ILE A 135 8.70 27.08 62.82
CA ILE A 135 7.70 28.00 62.29
C ILE A 135 6.47 27.14 61.98
N ASP A 136 5.34 27.63 62.47
CA ASP A 136 3.94 27.34 62.17
C ASP A 136 3.51 28.52 61.26
N LYS A 137 2.65 28.31 60.25
CA LYS A 137 2.23 29.39 59.32
C LYS A 137 0.70 29.64 59.27
N ASN A 138 -0.21 28.72 59.66
CA ASN A 138 -1.66 28.93 59.87
C ASN A 138 -2.02 29.05 61.35
N ALA A 139 -1.09 29.14 62.31
CA ALA A 139 -1.43 29.21 63.72
C ALA A 139 -2.36 28.07 64.25
N ASP A 140 -2.40 26.86 63.64
CA ASP A 140 -3.08 25.69 64.23
C ASP A 140 -2.39 25.19 65.52
N THR A 141 -1.15 25.66 65.76
CA THR A 141 -0.23 25.38 66.87
C THR A 141 0.71 24.18 66.68
N HIS A 142 0.79 23.60 65.47
CA HIS A 142 1.78 22.57 65.09
C HIS A 142 2.85 23.15 64.15
N PRO A 143 4.18 23.05 64.46
CA PRO A 143 5.19 23.76 63.67
C PRO A 143 5.79 22.91 62.55
N ASP A 144 5.33 23.18 61.33
CA ASP A 144 5.68 22.55 60.05
C ASP A 144 7.13 22.77 59.60
N VAL A 145 7.64 24.01 59.61
CA VAL A 145 9.03 24.30 59.24
C VAL A 145 9.92 24.13 60.47
N THR A 146 10.36 22.90 60.70
CA THR A 146 11.37 22.57 61.71
C THR A 146 12.78 22.65 61.12
N THR A 147 13.41 23.81 61.26
CA THR A 147 14.83 24.03 60.94
C THR A 147 15.71 23.61 62.12
N THR A 148 16.48 22.54 61.99
CA THR A 148 17.45 22.08 63.00
C THR A 148 18.85 22.65 62.72
N TYR A 149 19.51 23.12 63.79
CA TYR A 149 20.81 23.78 63.78
C TYR A 149 21.87 22.95 64.52
N THR A 150 23.03 22.80 63.90
CA THR A 150 24.23 22.17 64.48
C THR A 150 25.31 23.23 64.65
N GLU A 151 25.88 23.36 65.84
CA GLU A 151 26.82 24.44 66.21
C GLU A 151 26.30 25.87 65.88
N GLY A 152 24.98 26.07 65.90
CA GLY A 152 24.33 27.34 65.56
C GLY A 152 24.22 27.64 64.06
N LYS A 153 24.59 26.70 63.17
CA LYS A 153 24.35 26.77 61.72
C LYS A 153 23.18 25.85 61.35
N ALA A 154 22.29 26.26 60.46
CA ALA A 154 21.25 25.39 59.95
C ALA A 154 21.88 24.17 59.24
N SER A 155 21.42 22.97 59.60
CA SER A 155 21.96 21.69 59.10
C SER A 155 20.90 20.77 58.48
N ARG A 156 19.64 20.91 58.88
CA ARG A 156 18.48 20.26 58.26
C ARG A 156 17.28 21.18 58.38
N ARG A 157 16.41 21.21 57.39
CA ARG A 157 15.10 21.86 57.44
C ARG A 157 14.09 20.81 57.00
N GLU A 158 13.32 20.32 57.96
CA GLU A 158 12.05 19.69 57.67
C GLU A 158 11.07 20.81 57.36
N GLU A 159 10.38 20.71 56.23
CA GLU A 159 9.23 21.50 55.86
C GLU A 159 8.11 20.50 55.62
N ASP A 160 7.00 20.74 56.28
CA ASP A 160 5.73 20.31 55.73
C ASP A 160 5.27 21.41 54.74
N THR A 161 4.57 21.03 53.66
CA THR A 161 4.06 21.96 52.62
C THR A 161 2.72 21.53 52.01
N ASN A 162 2.19 20.38 52.43
CA ASN A 162 0.79 19.98 52.30
C ASN A 162 0.10 19.94 53.69
N PHE A 163 0.92 19.98 54.76
CA PHE A 163 0.56 20.17 56.16
C PHE A 163 -0.39 19.13 56.73
N ASP A 164 -0.26 17.88 56.24
CA ASP A 164 -0.95 16.74 56.84
C ASP A 164 -0.39 16.34 58.23
N GLY A 165 0.70 16.99 58.66
CA GLY A 165 1.39 16.78 59.93
C GLY A 165 2.64 15.91 59.81
N ALA A 166 3.01 15.48 58.60
CA ALA A 166 4.27 14.83 58.28
C ALA A 166 5.05 15.64 57.23
N PRO A 167 6.33 15.98 57.47
CA PRO A 167 7.09 16.85 56.56
C PRO A 167 7.37 16.15 55.22
N ASN A 168 6.55 16.45 54.22
CA ASN A 168 6.67 16.02 52.84
C ASN A 168 7.95 16.54 52.14
N ARG A 169 8.67 17.52 52.73
CA ARG A 169 9.83 18.16 52.11
C ARG A 169 11.01 18.33 53.09
N ILE A 170 12.14 17.70 52.78
CA ILE A 170 13.30 17.64 53.70
C ILE A 170 14.57 18.16 53.01
N THR A 171 15.03 19.34 53.42
CA THR A 171 16.29 19.93 52.94
C THR A 171 17.44 19.65 53.90
N SER A 172 18.49 18.97 53.43
CA SER A 172 19.81 18.89 54.06
C SER A 172 20.64 20.14 53.72
N ILE A 173 21.29 20.75 54.72
CA ILE A 173 21.98 22.05 54.56
C ILE A 173 23.42 21.95 55.05
N ALA A 174 24.39 22.39 54.23
CA ALA A 174 25.77 22.59 54.65
C ALA A 174 26.23 24.01 54.31
N ASN A 175 26.91 24.69 55.24
CA ASN A 175 27.46 26.05 55.05
C ASN A 175 26.47 27.14 54.56
N GLY A 176 25.15 26.90 54.65
CA GLY A 176 24.11 27.82 54.12
C GLY A 176 23.69 27.55 52.67
N ILE A 177 24.08 26.39 52.13
CA ILE A 177 23.79 25.88 50.79
C ILE A 177 22.98 24.58 50.99
N PRO A 178 21.84 24.37 50.28
CA PRO A 178 21.21 23.06 50.20
C PRO A 178 22.21 22.03 49.64
N GLN A 179 22.15 20.79 50.09
CA GLN A 179 23.00 19.71 49.57
C GLN A 179 22.17 18.59 48.97
N GLU A 180 21.04 18.30 49.62
CA GLU A 180 20.03 17.33 49.22
C GLU A 180 18.69 17.94 49.61
N VAL A 181 17.72 17.91 48.72
CA VAL A 181 16.29 18.08 49.01
C VAL A 181 15.65 16.76 48.64
N THR A 182 15.01 16.10 49.60
CA THR A 182 14.04 15.04 49.30
C THR A 182 12.64 15.59 49.44
N GLU A 183 11.74 15.13 48.58
CA GLU A 183 10.40 15.68 48.41
C GLU A 183 9.46 14.50 48.13
N ASP A 184 8.25 14.59 48.66
CA ASP A 184 7.12 13.66 48.49
C ASP A 184 6.07 14.46 47.69
N ARG A 185 5.96 14.17 46.39
CA ARG A 185 5.18 14.92 45.41
C ARG A 185 3.76 14.39 45.28
N ASP A 186 3.57 13.07 45.37
CA ASP A 186 2.25 12.44 45.24
C ASP A 186 1.47 12.35 46.57
N HIS A 187 2.16 12.55 47.70
CA HIS A 187 1.65 12.52 49.07
C HIS A 187 1.19 11.13 49.56
N ASP A 188 1.85 10.03 49.14
CA ASP A 188 1.70 8.69 49.76
C ASP A 188 2.37 8.55 51.15
N GLY A 189 3.30 9.45 51.49
CA GLY A 189 4.12 9.38 52.70
C GLY A 189 5.54 8.82 52.48
N ARG A 190 6.02 8.80 51.24
CA ARG A 190 7.39 8.44 50.82
C ARG A 190 7.99 9.54 49.97
N MET A 191 9.31 9.68 50.06
CA MET A 191 10.01 10.72 49.30
C MET A 191 10.38 10.21 47.91
N ASP A 192 9.46 10.41 46.96
CA ASP A 192 9.56 10.05 45.54
C ASP A 192 10.59 10.89 44.77
N ALA A 193 11.03 12.04 45.29
CA ALA A 193 11.99 12.92 44.62
C ALA A 193 13.23 13.21 45.48
N ARG A 194 14.39 13.36 44.82
CA ARG A 194 15.66 13.75 45.45
C ARG A 194 16.55 14.61 44.54
N ALA A 195 16.62 15.91 44.83
CA ALA A 195 17.50 16.87 44.16
C ALA A 195 18.78 17.16 44.96
N PHE A 196 19.93 17.22 44.28
CA PHE A 196 21.25 17.56 44.81
C PHE A 196 21.73 18.89 44.22
N PHE A 197 22.46 19.69 45.00
CA PHE A 197 22.81 21.08 44.64
C PHE A 197 24.29 21.42 44.79
N ASP A 198 24.80 22.25 43.87
CA ASP A 198 26.19 22.74 43.84
C ASP A 198 26.47 23.90 44.81
N GLU A 199 27.73 24.38 44.86
CA GLU A 199 28.11 25.50 45.73
C GLU A 199 27.40 26.83 45.36
N GLU A 200 26.96 26.97 44.11
CA GLU A 200 26.16 28.10 43.61
C GLU A 200 24.63 27.96 43.87
N LYS A 201 24.17 26.84 44.45
CA LYS A 201 22.76 26.47 44.70
C LYS A 201 21.93 26.14 43.44
N ARG A 202 22.58 25.69 42.37
CA ARG A 202 21.94 25.12 41.18
C ARG A 202 21.76 23.60 41.37
N LYS A 203 20.77 22.98 40.72
CA LYS A 203 20.70 21.51 40.69
C LYS A 203 21.94 20.96 39.99
N GLU A 204 22.56 19.92 40.56
CA GLU A 204 23.63 19.10 39.96
C GLU A 204 23.05 17.77 39.45
N ARG A 205 22.15 17.16 40.24
CA ARG A 205 21.47 15.91 39.90
C ARG A 205 20.08 15.89 40.55
N GLU A 206 19.14 15.24 39.91
CA GLU A 206 17.79 14.98 40.38
C GLU A 206 17.46 13.51 40.14
N LEU A 207 16.80 12.87 41.12
CA LEU A 207 16.28 11.51 41.04
C LEU A 207 14.77 11.59 41.26
N LEU A 208 13.99 10.89 40.44
CA LEU A 208 12.53 10.84 40.52
C LEU A 208 12.06 9.37 40.41
N ASP A 209 11.23 8.97 41.37
CA ASP A 209 10.34 7.81 41.38
C ASP A 209 9.03 8.26 40.69
N GLU A 210 8.69 7.67 39.55
CA GLU A 210 7.55 8.12 38.73
C GLU A 210 6.35 7.14 38.73
N ASP A 211 6.47 5.97 39.40
CA ASP A 211 5.36 5.02 39.58
C ASP A 211 5.02 4.66 41.05
N ALA A 212 5.74 5.26 42.01
CA ALA A 212 5.59 5.17 43.47
C ALA A 212 5.89 3.79 44.08
N ASP A 213 6.72 2.99 43.40
CA ASP A 213 7.25 1.70 43.88
C ASP A 213 8.21 1.88 45.08
N GLY A 214 9.07 2.92 45.06
CA GLY A 214 10.17 3.15 46.00
C GLY A 214 11.58 2.95 45.42
N VAL A 215 11.70 2.72 44.10
CA VAL A 215 12.93 2.82 43.30
C VAL A 215 13.06 4.27 42.78
N PHE A 216 13.98 4.57 41.87
CA PHE A 216 14.10 5.86 41.20
C PHE A 216 14.44 5.59 39.74
N GLU A 217 13.44 5.65 38.87
CA GLU A 217 13.56 5.24 37.47
C GLU A 217 14.30 6.33 36.69
N LEU A 218 14.07 7.60 37.06
CA LEU A 218 14.50 8.76 36.30
C LEU A 218 15.59 9.54 37.04
N THR A 219 16.78 9.58 36.46
CA THR A 219 17.94 10.36 36.93
C THR A 219 18.30 11.46 35.93
N ILE A 220 18.15 12.73 36.34
CA ILE A 220 18.49 13.90 35.52
C ILE A 220 19.79 14.52 36.06
N LEU A 221 20.80 14.67 35.21
CA LEU A 221 22.05 15.35 35.54
C LEU A 221 22.12 16.72 34.87
N TYR A 222 22.65 17.69 35.62
CA TYR A 222 22.71 19.10 35.27
C TYR A 222 24.17 19.58 35.24
N SER A 223 24.46 20.52 34.34
CA SER A 223 25.72 21.28 34.32
C SER A 223 25.42 22.76 34.14
N ASP A 224 26.04 23.61 34.96
CA ASP A 224 25.74 25.05 35.07
C ASP A 224 24.25 25.41 35.25
N GLY A 225 23.42 24.45 35.70
CA GLY A 225 21.97 24.59 35.85
C GLY A 225 21.13 24.20 34.61
N LYS A 226 21.75 23.68 33.54
CA LYS A 226 21.05 23.10 32.38
C LYS A 226 21.10 21.58 32.41
N ARG A 227 20.04 20.91 31.93
CA ARG A 227 20.04 19.45 31.73
C ARG A 227 21.14 19.09 30.72
N VAL A 228 22.00 18.14 31.07
CA VAL A 228 23.05 17.61 30.15
C VAL A 228 22.89 16.12 29.87
N ARG A 229 22.27 15.38 30.79
CA ARG A 229 22.00 13.95 30.65
C ARG A 229 20.74 13.58 31.41
N VAL A 230 19.95 12.69 30.86
CA VAL A 230 18.83 12.00 31.49
C VAL A 230 19.09 10.51 31.34
N GLU A 231 18.83 9.75 32.40
CA GLU A 231 18.90 8.29 32.45
C GLU A 231 17.54 7.81 33.00
N GLU A 232 16.90 6.85 32.34
CA GLU A 232 15.51 6.43 32.59
C GLU A 232 15.43 4.90 32.53
N ASP A 233 14.89 4.24 33.57
CA ASP A 233 14.63 2.79 33.61
C ASP A 233 13.16 2.51 33.24
N THR A 234 12.91 2.26 31.96
CA THR A 234 11.56 1.98 31.44
C THR A 234 11.09 0.54 31.70
N ARG A 235 11.91 -0.27 32.39
CA ARG A 235 11.67 -1.69 32.67
C ARG A 235 11.50 -2.04 34.15
N GLY A 236 11.90 -1.15 35.06
CA GLY A 236 11.85 -1.37 36.51
C GLY A 236 12.79 -2.48 36.98
N ASP A 237 14.01 -2.58 36.42
CA ASP A 237 15.01 -3.59 36.84
C ASP A 237 16.12 -3.04 37.76
N GLY A 238 16.13 -1.73 37.98
CA GLY A 238 17.12 -0.99 38.76
C GLY A 238 18.29 -0.48 37.92
N LYS A 239 18.10 -0.33 36.60
CA LYS A 239 19.10 0.12 35.62
C LYS A 239 18.42 0.95 34.53
N ALA A 240 18.90 2.18 34.34
CA ALA A 240 18.46 3.00 33.21
C ALA A 240 18.75 2.30 31.87
N ASP A 241 17.70 2.13 31.06
CA ASP A 241 17.74 1.52 29.73
C ASP A 241 17.51 2.51 28.60
N LEU A 242 17.03 3.71 28.91
CA LEU A 242 16.99 4.86 28.03
C LEU A 242 17.90 5.97 28.57
N ILE A 243 18.78 6.50 27.73
CA ILE A 243 19.68 7.60 28.10
C ILE A 243 19.66 8.69 27.04
N VAL A 244 19.45 9.94 27.45
CA VAL A 244 19.39 11.11 26.56
C VAL A 244 20.46 12.12 26.97
N ILE A 245 21.29 12.55 26.02
CA ILE A 245 22.38 13.51 26.22
C ILE A 245 22.06 14.80 25.44
N TYR A 246 22.22 15.94 26.11
CA TYR A 246 21.86 17.26 25.60
C TYR A 246 23.11 18.11 25.35
N GLU A 247 23.09 18.92 24.28
CA GLU A 247 24.06 19.99 24.06
C GLU A 247 23.34 21.35 24.17
N GLY A 248 23.52 22.02 25.30
CA GLY A 248 22.82 23.26 25.63
C GLY A 248 21.38 23.03 26.10
N GLU A 249 20.43 23.04 25.18
CA GLU A 249 18.99 22.78 25.41
C GLU A 249 18.40 21.79 24.37
N GLU A 250 19.15 21.43 23.33
CA GLU A 250 18.75 20.46 22.32
C GLU A 250 19.27 19.07 22.68
N VAL A 251 18.53 18.01 22.31
CA VAL A 251 19.05 16.64 22.34
C VAL A 251 20.18 16.53 21.30
N ALA A 252 21.31 15.96 21.70
CA ALA A 252 22.46 15.69 20.83
C ALA A 252 22.63 14.19 20.56
N ARG A 253 22.34 13.33 21.55
CA ARG A 253 22.41 11.87 21.42
C ARG A 253 21.37 11.19 22.30
N ARG A 254 20.86 10.04 21.85
CA ARG A 254 20.08 9.09 22.66
C ARG A 254 20.71 7.71 22.55
N GLU A 255 20.70 6.95 23.64
CA GLU A 255 21.15 5.57 23.76
C GLU A 255 19.97 4.75 24.32
N MET A 256 19.76 3.52 23.84
CA MET A 256 18.71 2.61 24.34
C MET A 256 19.23 1.16 24.42
N ASP A 257 18.98 0.50 25.55
CA ASP A 257 19.12 -0.94 25.85
C ASP A 257 17.72 -1.59 25.70
N GLY A 258 17.41 -2.09 24.51
CA GLY A 258 16.09 -2.62 24.17
C GLY A 258 15.91 -4.12 24.43
N ASP A 259 16.99 -4.86 24.67
CA ASP A 259 16.97 -6.32 24.88
C ASP A 259 17.11 -6.75 26.36
N GLY A 260 17.73 -5.90 27.20
CA GLY A 260 17.86 -6.10 28.63
C GLY A 260 19.17 -6.71 29.12
N ASP A 261 20.20 -6.86 28.27
CA ASP A 261 21.51 -7.36 28.71
C ASP A 261 22.30 -6.36 29.59
N GLY A 262 21.93 -5.08 29.58
CA GLY A 262 22.62 -4.00 30.29
C GLY A 262 23.63 -3.22 29.45
N ARG A 263 23.50 -3.25 28.12
CA ARG A 263 24.26 -2.46 27.15
C ARG A 263 23.29 -1.79 26.17
N PHE A 264 23.70 -0.65 25.63
CA PHE A 264 22.87 0.12 24.71
C PHE A 264 23.17 -0.29 23.27
N GLU A 265 22.34 -1.13 22.65
CA GLU A 265 22.50 -1.49 21.24
C GLU A 265 22.18 -0.31 20.32
N SER A 266 21.20 0.53 20.69
CA SER A 266 20.59 1.51 19.79
C SER A 266 21.04 2.93 20.11
N ILE A 267 21.62 3.63 19.13
CA ILE A 267 22.16 4.98 19.29
C ILE A 267 21.58 5.92 18.23
N ALA A 268 20.90 6.99 18.65
CA ALA A 268 20.47 8.07 17.75
C ALA A 268 21.32 9.34 17.98
N GLN A 269 21.70 10.02 16.90
CA GLN A 269 22.50 11.24 16.90
C GLN A 269 21.73 12.38 16.22
N PHE A 270 21.78 13.57 16.83
CA PHE A 270 20.98 14.73 16.49
C PHE A 270 21.88 15.95 16.22
N GLU A 271 21.46 16.82 15.31
CA GLU A 271 22.13 18.09 15.00
C GLU A 271 21.06 19.15 14.70
N GLY A 272 21.03 20.23 15.49
CA GLY A 272 19.96 21.25 15.40
C GLY A 272 18.60 20.71 15.83
N GLY A 273 18.56 19.85 16.86
CA GLY A 273 17.38 19.10 17.30
C GLY A 273 16.85 18.03 16.31
N ILE A 274 17.41 17.91 15.10
CA ILE A 274 16.96 16.97 14.07
C ILE A 274 17.81 15.70 14.11
N GLU A 275 17.17 14.53 14.21
CA GLU A 275 17.85 13.23 14.11
C GLU A 275 18.52 13.10 12.72
N LYS A 276 19.85 12.92 12.71
CA LYS A 276 20.66 12.77 11.49
C LYS A 276 21.03 11.34 11.19
N ARG A 277 21.20 10.55 12.25
CA ARG A 277 21.74 9.20 12.19
C ARG A 277 21.16 8.35 13.30
N ARG A 278 20.88 7.09 12.99
CA ARG A 278 20.55 6.04 13.96
C ARG A 278 21.42 4.83 13.69
N SER A 279 21.91 4.19 14.74
CA SER A 279 22.67 2.95 14.64
C SER A 279 22.22 1.91 15.66
N LEU A 280 22.61 0.65 15.42
CA LEU A 280 22.14 -0.54 16.13
C LEU A 280 23.24 -1.62 16.16
N ASP A 281 23.96 -1.78 17.27
CA ASP A 281 24.90 -2.88 17.56
C ASP A 281 24.17 -4.00 18.32
N ALA A 282 23.35 -4.78 17.61
CA ALA A 282 22.49 -5.81 18.21
C ALA A 282 23.20 -7.14 18.52
N ASN A 283 24.54 -7.18 18.47
CA ASN A 283 25.34 -8.32 18.94
C ASN A 283 26.30 -7.96 20.08
N HIS A 284 26.54 -6.65 20.30
CA HIS A 284 27.40 -6.07 21.32
C HIS A 284 28.91 -6.35 21.15
N ASP A 285 29.40 -6.39 19.90
CA ASP A 285 30.83 -6.46 19.54
C ASP A 285 31.49 -5.09 19.30
N GLY A 286 30.70 -4.01 19.16
CA GLY A 286 31.16 -2.65 18.88
C GLY A 286 31.07 -2.22 17.42
N PHE A 287 30.43 -3.00 16.54
CA PHE A 287 30.10 -2.62 15.17
C PHE A 287 28.57 -2.50 14.99
N ASP A 288 28.12 -1.38 14.42
CA ASP A 288 26.70 -1.14 14.15
C ASP A 288 26.18 -2.09 13.06
N GLU A 289 25.35 -3.08 13.40
CA GLU A 289 24.71 -3.98 12.43
C GLU A 289 23.68 -3.28 11.54
N VAL A 290 23.11 -2.17 11.98
CA VAL A 290 22.37 -1.23 11.12
C VAL A 290 22.85 0.20 11.41
N LEU A 291 23.10 0.98 10.37
CA LEU A 291 23.49 2.38 10.42
C LEU A 291 22.68 3.18 9.37
N ALA A 292 21.63 3.87 9.82
CA ALA A 292 20.76 4.70 8.98
C ALA A 292 21.13 6.19 9.05
N GLU A 293 21.09 6.88 7.91
CA GLU A 293 21.16 8.35 7.83
C GLU A 293 19.82 8.94 7.39
N LEU A 294 19.41 10.02 8.07
CA LEU A 294 18.08 10.61 8.00
C LEU A 294 18.12 12.03 7.41
N GLY A 295 17.14 12.34 6.56
CA GLY A 295 16.97 13.64 5.95
C GLY A 295 16.28 14.65 6.87
N PRO A 296 16.21 15.95 6.48
CA PRO A 296 15.59 17.01 7.29
C PRO A 296 14.11 16.81 7.64
N SER A 297 13.43 15.86 7.00
CA SER A 297 12.05 15.45 7.26
C SER A 297 11.90 14.28 8.24
N GLY A 298 13.01 13.72 8.77
CA GLY A 298 13.00 12.51 9.58
C GLY A 298 12.80 11.21 8.79
N LEU A 299 12.78 11.27 7.45
CA LEU A 299 12.80 10.08 6.59
C LEU A 299 14.24 9.58 6.41
N ILE A 300 14.42 8.26 6.41
CA ILE A 300 15.69 7.62 6.05
C ILE A 300 16.03 7.97 4.58
N LEU A 301 17.29 8.33 4.33
CA LEU A 301 17.86 8.52 2.99
C LEU A 301 18.58 7.26 2.51
N PHE A 302 19.34 6.65 3.42
CA PHE A 302 19.93 5.33 3.23
C PHE A 302 20.17 4.64 4.59
N GLU A 303 20.22 3.31 4.58
CA GLU A 303 20.69 2.50 5.69
C GLU A 303 21.79 1.55 5.23
N LYS A 304 22.80 1.38 6.06
CA LYS A 304 23.87 0.39 5.91
C LYS A 304 23.63 -0.75 6.89
N ILE A 305 23.95 -1.98 6.49
CA ILE A 305 23.60 -3.20 7.24
C ILE A 305 24.75 -4.19 7.14
N ASP A 306 25.10 -4.83 8.25
CA ASP A 306 25.89 -6.07 8.27
C ASP A 306 24.94 -7.27 8.29
N THR A 307 24.74 -7.91 7.14
CA THR A 307 23.84 -9.06 7.00
C THR A 307 24.50 -10.39 7.36
N GLN A 308 25.83 -10.42 7.45
CA GLN A 308 26.63 -11.63 7.71
C GLN A 308 27.17 -11.71 9.14
N LYS A 309 27.13 -10.60 9.89
CA LYS A 309 27.67 -10.41 11.25
C LYS A 309 29.17 -10.65 11.31
N GLU A 310 29.93 -9.94 10.47
CA GLU A 310 31.40 -10.01 10.40
C GLU A 310 32.14 -8.69 10.70
N GLY A 311 31.42 -7.64 11.08
CA GLY A 311 31.97 -6.32 11.42
C GLY A 311 32.14 -5.42 10.19
N ARG A 312 31.28 -5.57 9.17
CA ARG A 312 31.27 -4.75 7.94
C ARG A 312 29.86 -4.57 7.39
N HIS A 313 29.58 -3.39 6.82
CA HIS A 313 28.31 -3.15 6.14
C HIS A 313 28.32 -3.72 4.72
N ASP A 314 27.88 -4.97 4.56
CA ASP A 314 27.81 -5.65 3.27
C ASP A 314 26.55 -5.33 2.43
N LEU A 315 25.63 -4.54 2.97
CA LEU A 315 24.43 -4.05 2.27
C LEU A 315 24.18 -2.56 2.57
N THR A 316 23.96 -1.74 1.54
CA THR A 316 23.44 -0.37 1.65
C THR A 316 22.11 -0.22 0.89
N ARG A 317 21.02 0.12 1.57
CA ARG A 317 19.73 0.45 0.93
C ARG A 317 19.54 1.95 0.80
N HIS A 318 18.96 2.42 -0.30
CA HIS A 318 18.62 3.82 -0.55
C HIS A 318 17.11 4.04 -0.73
N TYR A 319 16.64 5.18 -0.22
CA TYR A 319 15.23 5.56 -0.22
C TYR A 319 15.03 6.94 -0.84
N GLU A 320 13.97 7.09 -1.63
CA GLU A 320 13.46 8.39 -2.09
C GLU A 320 12.04 8.57 -1.59
N ASN A 321 11.77 9.66 -0.87
CA ASN A 321 10.48 9.96 -0.24
C ASN A 321 9.95 8.83 0.69
N GLY A 322 10.83 8.00 1.24
CA GLY A 322 10.49 6.85 2.08
C GLY A 322 10.19 5.55 1.32
N ILE A 323 10.26 5.55 -0.02
CA ILE A 323 10.17 4.34 -0.85
C ILE A 323 11.59 3.87 -1.16
N ARG A 324 11.87 2.57 -1.00
CA ARG A 324 13.15 1.97 -1.39
C ARG A 324 13.29 2.02 -2.92
N VAL A 325 14.44 2.50 -3.39
CA VAL A 325 14.73 2.62 -4.84
C VAL A 325 15.98 1.83 -5.27
N ARG A 326 16.91 1.56 -4.34
CA ARG A 326 18.18 0.90 -4.66
C ARG A 326 18.72 0.09 -3.46
N GLU A 327 19.35 -1.04 -3.73
CA GLU A 327 20.17 -1.77 -2.75
C GLU A 327 21.54 -2.09 -3.38
N GLU A 328 22.63 -1.87 -2.65
CA GLU A 328 24.02 -2.10 -3.06
C GLU A 328 24.66 -3.13 -2.12
N PHE A 329 25.37 -4.12 -2.65
CA PHE A 329 25.93 -5.26 -1.91
C PHE A 329 27.46 -5.33 -2.08
N ASP A 330 28.20 -5.38 -0.96
CA ASP A 330 29.68 -5.45 -0.81
C ASP A 330 30.01 -6.69 0.05
N GLN A 331 29.79 -7.88 -0.53
CA GLN A 331 29.67 -9.16 0.18
C GLN A 331 31.00 -9.78 0.64
N ASP A 332 32.15 -9.34 0.10
CA ASP A 332 33.49 -9.68 0.62
C ASP A 332 34.18 -8.51 1.37
N GLY A 333 33.57 -7.33 1.33
CA GLY A 333 33.97 -6.15 2.07
C GLY A 333 35.27 -5.50 1.57
N ASP A 334 35.62 -5.64 0.29
CA ASP A 334 36.74 -4.91 -0.34
C ASP A 334 36.42 -3.41 -0.60
N GLY A 335 35.12 -3.04 -0.59
CA GLY A 335 34.65 -1.67 -0.86
C GLY A 335 34.22 -1.43 -2.32
N ARG A 336 34.17 -2.49 -3.14
CA ARG A 336 33.40 -2.57 -4.38
C ARG A 336 31.94 -2.89 -4.08
N ILE A 337 31.16 -3.06 -5.15
CA ILE A 337 29.77 -3.46 -5.09
C ILE A 337 29.59 -4.60 -6.10
N GLU A 338 29.51 -5.84 -5.65
CA GLU A 338 29.36 -7.01 -6.53
C GLU A 338 27.93 -7.15 -7.04
N ALA A 339 26.95 -6.53 -6.37
CA ALA A 339 25.58 -6.48 -6.88
C ALA A 339 24.86 -5.18 -6.53
N ILE A 340 24.00 -4.74 -7.43
CA ILE A 340 23.13 -3.58 -7.25
C ILE A 340 21.71 -3.90 -7.75
N ALA A 341 20.73 -3.74 -6.87
CA ALA A 341 19.31 -3.95 -7.16
C ALA A 341 18.57 -2.61 -7.23
N PHE A 342 17.57 -2.52 -8.12
CA PHE A 342 16.76 -1.34 -8.38
C PHE A 342 15.28 -1.68 -8.26
N TYR A 343 14.53 -0.78 -7.62
CA TYR A 343 13.15 -0.99 -7.21
C TYR A 343 12.23 0.07 -7.83
N GLU A 344 11.08 -0.36 -8.32
CA GLU A 344 9.99 0.49 -8.79
C GLU A 344 8.74 0.16 -7.97
N ASP A 345 8.13 1.16 -7.33
CA ASP A 345 7.03 0.98 -6.35
C ASP A 345 7.32 -0.12 -5.29
N ASP A 346 8.54 -0.11 -4.73
CA ASP A 346 9.10 -1.11 -3.79
C ASP A 346 9.17 -2.57 -4.32
N SER A 347 8.85 -2.79 -5.60
CA SER A 347 9.00 -4.08 -6.28
C SER A 347 10.36 -4.15 -6.98
N LEU A 348 11.04 -5.31 -6.90
CA LEU A 348 12.30 -5.51 -7.63
C LEU A 348 12.04 -5.42 -9.16
N ALA A 349 12.76 -4.53 -9.84
CA ALA A 349 12.63 -4.29 -11.28
C ALA A 349 13.89 -4.70 -12.08
N ARG A 350 15.08 -4.48 -11.51
CA ARG A 350 16.38 -4.82 -12.12
C ARG A 350 17.41 -5.18 -11.06
N ARG A 351 18.30 -6.13 -11.36
CA ARG A 351 19.53 -6.41 -10.58
C ARG A 351 20.71 -6.53 -11.53
N GLU A 352 21.80 -5.82 -11.24
CA GLU A 352 23.08 -5.94 -11.92
C GLU A 352 24.10 -6.58 -10.94
N VAL A 353 25.04 -7.38 -11.46
CA VAL A 353 26.00 -8.18 -10.70
C VAL A 353 27.33 -8.24 -11.44
N ASP A 354 28.45 -8.07 -10.74
CA ASP A 354 29.80 -8.42 -11.20
C ASP A 354 30.09 -9.84 -10.70
N THR A 355 30.05 -10.81 -11.63
CA THR A 355 30.41 -12.21 -11.37
C THR A 355 31.88 -12.51 -11.71
N SER A 356 32.57 -11.55 -12.36
CA SER A 356 33.97 -11.62 -12.75
C SER A 356 34.94 -11.19 -11.65
N GLY A 357 34.52 -10.25 -10.80
CA GLY A 357 35.33 -9.57 -9.78
C GLY A 357 36.25 -8.47 -10.33
N ASP A 358 35.98 -7.89 -11.51
CA ASP A 358 36.84 -6.88 -12.13
C ASP A 358 36.46 -5.42 -11.76
N GLY A 359 35.23 -5.19 -11.31
CA GLY A 359 34.63 -3.89 -10.99
C GLY A 359 33.55 -3.41 -11.98
N LEU A 360 33.13 -4.25 -12.93
CA LEU A 360 32.07 -3.96 -13.90
C LEU A 360 30.94 -5.00 -13.79
N TYR A 361 29.69 -4.52 -13.76
CA TYR A 361 28.53 -5.42 -13.72
C TYR A 361 28.32 -6.17 -15.05
N ASP A 362 28.91 -7.36 -15.17
CA ASP A 362 28.73 -8.25 -16.32
C ASP A 362 27.30 -8.79 -16.47
N THR A 363 26.66 -9.15 -15.35
CA THR A 363 25.39 -9.88 -15.31
C THR A 363 24.24 -8.94 -14.96
N LYS A 364 23.18 -8.94 -15.75
CA LYS A 364 22.05 -8.00 -15.62
C LYS A 364 20.73 -8.72 -15.80
N ALA A 365 19.90 -8.74 -14.76
CA ALA A 365 18.58 -9.38 -14.75
C ALA A 365 17.46 -8.34 -14.59
N HIS A 366 16.35 -8.55 -15.30
CA HIS A 366 15.16 -7.72 -15.27
C HIS A 366 13.94 -8.53 -14.85
N TYR A 367 13.00 -7.89 -14.16
CA TYR A 367 11.91 -8.51 -13.43
C TYR A 367 10.57 -7.81 -13.75
N ASP A 368 9.48 -8.57 -13.87
CA ASP A 368 8.10 -8.06 -13.91
C ASP A 368 7.35 -8.58 -12.67
N LYS A 369 7.06 -7.68 -11.73
CA LYS A 369 6.38 -8.00 -10.44
C LYS A 369 7.11 -9.14 -9.72
N GLU A 370 8.37 -8.88 -9.37
CA GLU A 370 9.31 -9.78 -8.70
C GLU A 370 9.74 -11.04 -9.49
N ARG A 371 9.02 -11.45 -10.55
CA ARG A 371 9.40 -12.58 -11.41
C ARG A 371 10.46 -12.17 -12.43
N LYS A 372 11.57 -12.90 -12.52
CA LYS A 372 12.60 -12.70 -13.56
C LYS A 372 12.01 -12.97 -14.95
N ILE A 373 12.23 -12.04 -15.88
CA ILE A 373 11.78 -12.15 -17.29
C ILE A 373 12.93 -12.18 -18.29
N TYR A 374 14.07 -11.57 -17.95
CA TYR A 374 15.23 -11.46 -18.83
C TYR A 374 16.53 -11.42 -18.03
N GLN A 375 17.60 -12.00 -18.56
CA GLN A 375 18.97 -11.86 -18.05
C GLN A 375 19.94 -11.68 -19.23
N SER A 376 21.04 -10.96 -19.03
CA SER A 376 22.18 -10.95 -19.95
C SER A 376 23.51 -10.93 -19.20
N GLU A 377 24.55 -11.48 -19.81
CA GLU A 377 25.88 -11.66 -19.20
C GLU A 377 26.95 -11.22 -20.20
N ASP A 378 27.88 -10.36 -19.79
CA ASP A 378 29.14 -10.09 -20.49
C ASP A 378 30.18 -11.13 -20.04
N ARG A 379 30.68 -11.97 -20.96
CA ARG A 379 31.57 -13.10 -20.63
C ARG A 379 33.02 -12.84 -21.05
N ASN A 380 33.31 -11.68 -21.65
CA ASN A 380 34.62 -11.28 -22.14
C ASN A 380 35.14 -9.95 -21.56
N ALA A 381 34.28 -9.19 -20.87
CA ALA A 381 34.51 -7.89 -20.24
C ALA A 381 34.76 -6.71 -21.22
N ASP A 382 34.07 -6.65 -22.36
CA ASP A 382 34.08 -5.48 -23.28
C ASP A 382 32.88 -4.53 -23.15
N THR A 383 32.04 -4.73 -22.13
CA THR A 383 30.80 -4.00 -21.79
C THR A 383 29.59 -4.26 -22.70
N LYS A 384 29.66 -5.28 -23.56
CA LYS A 384 28.50 -5.80 -24.30
C LYS A 384 28.06 -7.15 -23.72
N PRO A 385 26.76 -7.47 -23.71
CA PRO A 385 26.32 -8.81 -23.35
C PRO A 385 26.76 -9.81 -24.42
N ASP A 386 27.26 -10.96 -23.97
CA ASP A 386 27.61 -12.14 -24.77
C ASP A 386 26.56 -13.25 -24.63
N ALA A 387 25.84 -13.30 -23.52
CA ALA A 387 24.70 -14.18 -23.34
C ALA A 387 23.44 -13.38 -23.02
N ARG A 388 22.29 -13.92 -23.44
CA ARG A 388 20.95 -13.42 -23.13
C ARG A 388 20.01 -14.58 -22.87
N PHE A 389 19.14 -14.43 -21.89
CA PHE A 389 18.16 -15.43 -21.48
C PHE A 389 16.80 -14.76 -21.35
N GLU A 390 15.79 -15.32 -22.00
CA GLU A 390 14.38 -14.99 -21.76
C GLU A 390 13.75 -16.12 -20.96
N PHE A 391 12.99 -15.76 -19.92
CA PHE A 391 12.40 -16.70 -18.97
C PHE A 391 10.90 -16.85 -19.20
N ASP A 392 10.38 -18.04 -18.98
CA ASP A 392 8.95 -18.32 -19.03
C ASP A 392 8.19 -17.84 -17.77
N LYS A 393 6.89 -18.14 -17.74
CA LYS A 393 5.99 -17.77 -16.65
C LYS A 393 6.35 -18.41 -15.28
N ASP A 394 7.11 -19.50 -15.29
CA ASP A 394 7.48 -20.33 -14.14
C ASP A 394 9.00 -20.20 -13.81
N GLU A 395 9.66 -19.16 -14.35
CA GLU A 395 11.09 -18.85 -14.23
C GLU A 395 12.06 -19.89 -14.83
N THR A 396 11.61 -20.72 -15.76
CA THR A 396 12.52 -21.58 -16.54
C THR A 396 13.02 -20.85 -17.79
N ILE A 397 14.25 -21.11 -18.23
CA ILE A 397 14.79 -20.52 -19.46
C ILE A 397 13.93 -21.01 -20.63
N ALA A 398 13.41 -20.09 -21.44
CA ALA A 398 12.65 -20.38 -22.66
C ALA A 398 13.51 -20.19 -23.93
N LEU A 399 14.35 -19.16 -23.93
CA LEU A 399 15.32 -18.87 -24.98
C LEU A 399 16.66 -18.47 -24.35
N GLU A 400 17.73 -19.13 -24.74
CA GLU A 400 19.11 -18.68 -24.57
C GLU A 400 19.61 -18.18 -25.93
N SER A 401 20.32 -17.06 -25.94
CA SER A 401 21.05 -16.55 -27.11
C SER A 401 22.48 -16.29 -26.67
N LEU A 402 23.46 -16.75 -27.45
CA LEU A 402 24.88 -16.57 -27.20
C LEU A 402 25.53 -15.91 -28.42
N ASP A 403 26.32 -14.88 -28.17
CA ASP A 403 27.46 -14.45 -28.96
C ASP A 403 28.66 -15.29 -28.50
N SER A 404 29.10 -16.21 -29.36
CA SER A 404 30.12 -17.22 -29.06
C SER A 404 31.47 -16.88 -29.70
N ASN A 405 31.53 -15.80 -30.49
CA ASN A 405 32.71 -15.33 -31.21
C ASN A 405 33.20 -13.94 -30.71
N PHE A 406 32.37 -13.26 -29.92
CA PHE A 406 32.54 -11.92 -29.33
C PHE A 406 32.57 -10.75 -30.34
N ASP A 407 31.84 -10.84 -31.46
CA ASP A 407 31.75 -9.78 -32.48
C ASP A 407 30.61 -8.75 -32.26
N GLY A 408 29.70 -9.02 -31.32
CA GLY A 408 28.50 -8.24 -31.03
C GLY A 408 27.20 -8.82 -31.63
N ARG A 409 27.25 -10.05 -32.16
CA ARG A 409 26.12 -10.78 -32.77
C ARG A 409 25.88 -12.09 -32.05
N PHE A 410 24.62 -12.36 -31.78
CA PHE A 410 24.18 -13.61 -31.14
C PHE A 410 23.98 -14.68 -32.21
N GLU A 411 25.07 -15.35 -32.61
CA GLU A 411 25.01 -16.37 -33.66
C GLU A 411 24.30 -17.63 -33.19
N THR A 412 24.49 -18.03 -31.93
CA THR A 412 23.83 -19.21 -31.35
C THR A 412 22.52 -18.83 -30.66
N GLN A 413 21.44 -19.56 -30.93
CA GLN A 413 20.19 -19.52 -30.17
C GLN A 413 19.76 -20.93 -29.76
N ILE A 414 19.32 -21.11 -28.51
CA ILE A 414 18.83 -22.38 -27.95
C ILE A 414 17.43 -22.16 -27.38
N LYS A 415 16.44 -22.88 -27.92
CA LYS A 415 15.04 -22.84 -27.48
C LYS A 415 14.75 -24.02 -26.57
N TYR A 416 14.15 -23.74 -25.43
CA TYR A 416 13.86 -24.70 -24.39
C TYR A 416 12.37 -25.01 -24.30
N VAL A 417 12.05 -26.26 -23.94
CA VAL A 417 10.70 -26.75 -23.64
C VAL A 417 10.80 -27.67 -22.43
N ASP A 418 9.94 -27.49 -21.42
CA ASP A 418 9.95 -28.24 -20.15
C ASP A 418 11.35 -28.33 -19.50
N GLY A 419 12.10 -27.21 -19.54
CA GLY A 419 13.46 -27.11 -19.00
C GLY A 419 14.54 -27.89 -19.77
N ARG A 420 14.27 -28.37 -20.99
CA ARG A 420 15.24 -29.08 -21.84
C ARG A 420 15.43 -28.37 -23.19
N PRO A 421 16.64 -28.39 -23.78
CA PRO A 421 16.83 -27.89 -25.14
C PRO A 421 15.96 -28.69 -26.12
N SER A 422 15.33 -27.96 -27.05
CA SER A 422 14.45 -28.51 -28.10
C SER A 422 15.03 -28.24 -29.50
N VAL A 423 15.60 -27.05 -29.71
CA VAL A 423 16.29 -26.65 -30.93
C VAL A 423 17.48 -25.77 -30.55
N ARG A 424 18.63 -25.98 -31.19
CA ARG A 424 19.77 -25.06 -31.19
C ARG A 424 20.11 -24.69 -32.62
N SER A 425 20.11 -23.40 -32.95
CA SER A 425 20.51 -22.87 -34.25
C SER A 425 21.77 -22.01 -34.10
N VAL A 426 22.62 -21.98 -35.12
CA VAL A 426 23.85 -21.17 -35.21
C VAL A 426 23.82 -20.45 -36.56
N ASP A 427 24.03 -19.13 -36.61
CA ASP A 427 24.25 -18.31 -37.82
C ASP A 427 25.63 -17.63 -37.75
N SER A 428 26.70 -18.39 -38.01
CA SER A 428 28.08 -17.90 -37.92
C SER A 428 28.41 -16.75 -38.89
N THR A 429 27.47 -16.37 -39.77
CA THR A 429 27.62 -15.31 -40.77
C THR A 429 26.87 -14.03 -40.42
N GLY A 430 25.90 -14.12 -39.51
CA GLY A 430 24.99 -13.03 -39.15
C GLY A 430 24.14 -12.54 -40.32
N LYS A 431 23.70 -13.43 -41.23
CA LYS A 431 22.81 -13.13 -42.37
C LYS A 431 21.33 -13.16 -42.01
N GLY A 432 20.96 -13.77 -40.88
CA GLY A 432 19.59 -14.07 -40.48
C GLY A 432 19.13 -15.50 -40.83
N THR A 433 20.03 -16.34 -41.32
CA THR A 433 19.80 -17.74 -41.70
C THR A 433 20.85 -18.61 -41.02
N PRO A 434 20.47 -19.60 -40.19
CA PRO A 434 21.44 -20.39 -39.46
C PRO A 434 22.19 -21.37 -40.36
N ASP A 435 23.53 -21.30 -40.34
CA ASP A 435 24.40 -22.23 -41.04
C ASP A 435 24.41 -23.63 -40.40
N LYS A 436 23.89 -23.77 -39.17
CA LYS A 436 23.65 -25.08 -38.55
C LYS A 436 22.45 -25.10 -37.62
N THR A 437 21.62 -26.15 -37.66
CA THR A 437 20.52 -26.36 -36.69
C THR A 437 20.44 -27.78 -36.15
N GLU A 438 20.55 -27.92 -34.83
CA GLU A 438 20.51 -29.16 -34.05
C GLU A 438 19.12 -29.29 -33.37
N TYR A 439 18.42 -30.41 -33.61
CA TYR A 439 17.09 -30.68 -33.06
C TYR A 439 17.15 -31.78 -31.99
N TYR A 440 16.46 -31.54 -30.88
CA TYR A 440 16.54 -32.37 -29.68
C TYR A 440 15.18 -33.00 -29.33
N ARG A 441 15.20 -34.24 -28.86
CA ARG A 441 14.06 -34.95 -28.27
C ARG A 441 14.47 -35.57 -26.95
N GLU A 442 13.73 -35.27 -25.89
CA GLU A 442 14.06 -35.65 -24.49
C GLU A 442 15.46 -35.21 -23.98
N GLY A 443 16.20 -34.39 -24.75
CA GLY A 443 17.59 -34.01 -24.48
C GLY A 443 18.65 -34.76 -25.29
N ARG A 444 18.25 -35.60 -26.27
CA ARG A 444 19.15 -36.21 -27.26
C ARG A 444 19.00 -35.54 -28.62
N ILE A 445 20.09 -35.37 -29.36
CA ILE A 445 20.04 -34.92 -30.75
C ILE A 445 19.37 -36.02 -31.59
N VAL A 446 18.33 -35.65 -32.35
CA VAL A 446 17.63 -36.54 -33.30
C VAL A 446 17.87 -36.16 -34.76
N ARG A 447 18.16 -34.89 -35.04
CA ARG A 447 18.46 -34.37 -36.38
C ARG A 447 19.46 -33.23 -36.29
N VAL A 448 20.38 -33.16 -37.24
CA VAL A 448 21.28 -32.01 -37.47
C VAL A 448 21.14 -31.59 -38.93
N GLU A 449 20.90 -30.31 -39.13
CA GLU A 449 20.90 -29.61 -40.42
C GLU A 449 22.19 -28.77 -40.52
N ASP A 450 22.86 -28.81 -41.66
CA ASP A 450 24.21 -28.27 -41.90
C ASP A 450 24.24 -27.59 -43.28
N ASP A 451 24.32 -26.25 -43.30
CA ASP A 451 24.55 -25.36 -44.44
C ASP A 451 26.05 -25.06 -44.45
N SER A 452 26.77 -25.90 -45.18
CA SER A 452 28.23 -26.02 -45.17
C SER A 452 28.92 -25.05 -46.13
N ASP A 453 28.19 -24.49 -47.10
CA ASP A 453 28.65 -23.49 -48.07
C ASP A 453 28.26 -22.04 -47.68
N GLN A 454 27.29 -21.92 -46.76
CA GLN A 454 26.76 -20.69 -46.16
C GLN A 454 25.92 -19.82 -47.13
N ASP A 455 25.31 -20.39 -48.17
CA ASP A 455 24.34 -19.73 -49.07
C ASP A 455 23.03 -19.33 -48.35
N GLY A 456 22.65 -20.04 -47.28
CA GLY A 456 21.32 -19.97 -46.65
C GLY A 456 20.44 -21.18 -46.94
N ARG A 457 21.03 -22.29 -47.41
CA ARG A 457 20.41 -23.59 -47.73
C ARG A 457 21.18 -24.68 -47.01
N VAL A 458 20.49 -25.72 -46.58
CA VAL A 458 21.14 -26.86 -45.93
C VAL A 458 21.63 -27.83 -47.01
N GLU A 459 22.90 -28.20 -46.98
CA GLU A 459 23.41 -29.30 -47.83
C GLU A 459 23.21 -30.66 -47.19
N THR A 460 23.21 -30.76 -45.85
CA THR A 460 23.18 -32.06 -45.17
C THR A 460 22.19 -32.14 -44.00
N TRP A 461 21.34 -33.16 -44.04
CA TRP A 461 20.47 -33.56 -42.93
C TRP A 461 20.94 -34.91 -42.37
N ASN A 462 21.53 -34.93 -41.17
CA ASN A 462 21.95 -36.15 -40.47
C ASN A 462 20.91 -36.55 -39.41
N PHE A 463 20.43 -37.79 -39.45
CA PHE A 463 19.42 -38.34 -38.54
C PHE A 463 19.99 -39.44 -37.65
N TYR A 464 19.74 -39.33 -36.34
CA TYR A 464 20.33 -40.19 -35.31
C TYR A 464 19.28 -41.11 -34.69
N ASP A 465 19.67 -42.36 -34.43
CA ASP A 465 18.83 -43.33 -33.72
C ASP A 465 18.89 -43.15 -32.19
N ASP A 466 18.06 -43.91 -31.45
CA ASP A 466 18.01 -43.85 -29.98
C ASP A 466 19.35 -44.24 -29.30
N SER A 467 20.28 -44.87 -30.02
CA SER A 467 21.64 -45.20 -29.55
C SER A 467 22.67 -44.10 -29.84
N GLY A 468 22.29 -43.07 -30.60
CA GLY A 468 23.17 -41.97 -31.03
C GLY A 468 23.95 -42.27 -32.32
N GLN A 469 23.58 -43.30 -33.09
CA GLN A 469 24.24 -43.64 -34.35
C GLN A 469 23.51 -43.03 -35.55
N LEU A 470 24.27 -42.69 -36.60
CA LEU A 470 23.73 -42.17 -37.86
C LEU A 470 22.95 -43.28 -38.58
N SER A 471 21.64 -43.10 -38.71
CA SER A 471 20.73 -44.07 -39.34
C SER A 471 20.40 -43.70 -40.78
N ARG A 472 20.20 -42.40 -41.03
CA ARG A 472 19.83 -41.81 -42.33
C ARG A 472 20.61 -40.51 -42.53
N ARG A 473 21.02 -40.26 -43.77
CA ARG A 473 21.46 -38.93 -44.23
C ARG A 473 20.71 -38.54 -45.49
N GLU A 474 20.47 -37.24 -45.62
CA GLU A 474 20.04 -36.58 -46.84
C GLU A 474 21.14 -35.59 -47.23
N GLU A 475 21.54 -35.59 -48.49
CA GLU A 475 22.60 -34.75 -49.07
C GLU A 475 21.97 -33.97 -50.23
N ASP A 476 22.26 -32.67 -50.37
CA ASP A 476 22.08 -31.88 -51.60
C ASP A 476 23.46 -31.73 -52.26
N THR A 477 23.59 -32.20 -53.50
CA THR A 477 24.81 -32.08 -54.30
C THR A 477 24.59 -31.35 -55.63
N GLY A 478 23.37 -30.85 -55.86
CA GLY A 478 22.91 -30.34 -57.15
C GLY A 478 22.61 -28.84 -57.17
N GLY A 479 22.30 -28.24 -56.01
CA GLY A 479 21.96 -26.83 -55.87
C GLY A 479 20.50 -26.61 -55.47
N PRO A 480 19.83 -25.50 -55.87
CA PRO A 480 18.80 -24.84 -55.06
C PRO A 480 17.43 -25.55 -54.84
N ALA A 481 17.32 -26.87 -55.04
CA ALA A 481 16.12 -27.68 -54.87
C ALA A 481 15.98 -28.34 -53.48
N GLY A 482 17.07 -28.51 -52.73
CA GLY A 482 17.09 -29.33 -51.50
C GLY A 482 17.69 -30.72 -51.77
N PRO A 483 17.57 -31.68 -50.82
CA PRO A 483 18.36 -32.90 -50.88
C PRO A 483 18.06 -33.67 -52.17
N ASP A 484 19.12 -34.02 -52.92
CA ASP A 484 19.07 -34.81 -54.15
C ASP A 484 19.42 -36.28 -53.89
N ARG A 485 19.88 -36.63 -52.68
CA ARG A 485 20.38 -37.96 -52.33
C ARG A 485 19.97 -38.36 -50.93
N TRP A 486 19.52 -39.61 -50.78
CA TRP A 486 19.09 -40.18 -49.50
C TRP A 486 19.74 -41.54 -49.24
N LEU A 487 20.44 -41.63 -48.12
CA LEU A 487 21.26 -42.78 -47.75
C LEU A 487 20.75 -43.39 -46.44
N THR A 488 20.38 -44.67 -46.47
CA THR A 488 20.07 -45.48 -45.27
C THR A 488 21.21 -46.44 -44.99
N PHE A 489 21.77 -46.36 -43.78
CA PHE A 489 22.97 -47.09 -43.37
C PHE A 489 22.64 -48.34 -42.55
N HIS A 490 23.44 -49.40 -42.71
CA HIS A 490 23.31 -50.61 -41.89
C HIS A 490 23.86 -50.38 -40.47
N PRO A 491 23.05 -50.56 -39.38
CA PRO A 491 23.39 -50.15 -38.01
C PRO A 491 24.59 -50.82 -37.30
N SER A 492 25.39 -51.62 -38.02
CA SER A 492 26.59 -52.26 -37.47
C SER A 492 27.77 -52.41 -38.45
N THR A 493 27.61 -51.97 -39.71
CA THR A 493 28.71 -51.95 -40.70
C THR A 493 28.88 -50.61 -41.40
N SER A 494 27.92 -49.68 -41.24
CA SER A 494 27.89 -48.37 -41.92
C SER A 494 27.88 -48.45 -43.46
N GLU A 495 27.56 -49.62 -44.02
CA GLU A 495 27.33 -49.82 -45.46
C GLU A 495 25.93 -49.33 -45.87
N VAL A 496 25.77 -48.90 -47.12
CA VAL A 496 24.52 -48.34 -47.65
C VAL A 496 23.60 -49.46 -48.15
N LEU A 497 22.50 -49.70 -47.42
CA LEU A 497 21.48 -50.70 -47.78
C LEU A 497 20.56 -50.20 -48.90
N GLN A 498 20.20 -48.93 -48.83
CA GLN A 498 19.31 -48.25 -49.75
C GLN A 498 19.92 -46.89 -50.10
N LEU A 499 20.10 -46.67 -51.40
CA LEU A 499 20.35 -45.35 -51.97
C LEU A 499 19.10 -44.97 -52.77
N GLU A 500 18.52 -43.84 -52.42
CA GLU A 500 17.58 -43.13 -53.29
C GLU A 500 18.25 -41.83 -53.76
N ALA A 501 17.93 -41.39 -54.97
CA ALA A 501 18.43 -40.15 -55.53
C ALA A 501 17.38 -39.51 -56.45
N ASP A 502 17.41 -38.18 -56.51
CA ASP A 502 16.97 -37.38 -57.63
C ASP A 502 18.14 -37.32 -58.63
N THR A 503 17.88 -37.63 -59.90
CA THR A 503 18.83 -37.50 -61.01
C THR A 503 18.32 -36.60 -62.14
N THR A 504 17.14 -36.01 -61.95
CA THR A 504 16.45 -35.10 -62.88
C THR A 504 16.50 -33.64 -62.43
N GLY A 505 16.59 -33.37 -61.12
CA GLY A 505 16.74 -32.05 -60.50
C GLY A 505 15.42 -31.33 -60.23
N ASP A 506 14.38 -32.10 -59.91
CA ASP A 506 13.00 -31.63 -59.65
C ASP A 506 12.56 -31.82 -58.18
N GLY A 507 13.37 -32.49 -57.36
CA GLY A 507 13.15 -32.72 -55.94
C GLY A 507 12.49 -34.06 -55.58
N LEU A 508 12.24 -34.95 -56.54
CA LEU A 508 11.56 -36.23 -56.33
C LEU A 508 12.51 -37.44 -56.53
N ARG A 509 12.19 -38.56 -55.88
CA ARG A 509 13.13 -39.71 -55.68
C ARG A 509 13.20 -40.64 -56.90
N ASN A 510 13.60 -40.05 -58.02
CA ASN A 510 13.54 -40.60 -59.36
C ASN A 510 14.37 -41.91 -59.56
N LEU A 511 15.26 -42.28 -58.64
CA LEU A 511 16.04 -43.53 -58.68
C LEU A 511 16.17 -44.18 -57.30
N ARG A 512 15.77 -45.45 -57.16
CA ARG A 512 16.07 -46.30 -56.00
C ARG A 512 16.91 -47.52 -56.37
N ARG A 513 18.01 -47.73 -55.65
CA ARG A 513 18.83 -48.96 -55.70
C ARG A 513 18.77 -49.69 -54.36
N THR A 514 18.31 -50.94 -54.39
CA THR A 514 18.33 -51.84 -53.22
C THR A 514 19.57 -52.72 -53.23
N GLY A 515 20.22 -52.89 -52.07
CA GLY A 515 21.42 -53.72 -51.90
C GLY A 515 21.29 -54.71 -50.74
N ASP A 516 22.03 -55.82 -50.82
CA ASP A 516 22.25 -56.72 -49.68
C ASP A 516 23.29 -56.16 -48.68
N SER A 517 23.48 -56.84 -47.55
CA SER A 517 24.46 -56.45 -46.51
C SER A 517 25.94 -56.61 -46.92
N THR A 518 26.21 -56.88 -48.19
CA THR A 518 27.54 -56.90 -48.81
C THR A 518 27.69 -55.94 -50.01
N GLY A 519 26.61 -55.23 -50.38
CA GLY A 519 26.57 -54.25 -51.47
C GLY A 519 26.08 -54.77 -52.83
N THR A 520 25.54 -55.99 -52.93
CA THR A 520 25.05 -56.54 -54.21
C THR A 520 23.66 -56.01 -54.56
N THR A 521 23.47 -55.49 -55.78
CA THR A 521 22.18 -54.99 -56.28
C THR A 521 21.13 -56.11 -56.42
N LEU A 522 19.90 -55.87 -55.94
CA LEU A 522 18.77 -56.81 -56.06
C LEU A 522 17.67 -56.32 -57.01
N SER A 523 17.32 -55.03 -56.92
CA SER A 523 16.43 -54.34 -57.87
C SER A 523 17.01 -53.00 -58.30
N ILE A 524 16.58 -52.55 -59.48
CA ILE A 524 16.61 -51.14 -59.86
C ILE A 524 15.16 -50.72 -60.06
N GLU A 525 14.80 -49.62 -59.43
CA GLU A 525 13.51 -48.98 -59.51
C GLU A 525 13.77 -47.57 -60.04
N GLU A 526 13.35 -47.37 -61.29
CA GLU A 526 13.36 -46.05 -61.93
C GLU A 526 11.97 -45.44 -61.78
N ASP A 527 11.99 -44.13 -61.56
CA ASP A 527 10.87 -43.20 -61.49
C ASP A 527 11.27 -42.08 -62.49
N ARG A 528 10.55 -41.98 -63.61
CA ARG A 528 11.04 -41.38 -64.87
C ARG A 528 10.34 -40.09 -65.24
N ASN A 529 9.12 -39.88 -64.75
CA ASN A 529 8.51 -38.55 -64.67
C ASN A 529 8.86 -37.82 -63.37
N ALA A 530 9.45 -38.52 -62.39
CA ALA A 530 9.73 -38.05 -61.04
C ALA A 530 8.44 -37.74 -60.24
N ASP A 531 7.63 -38.77 -59.97
CA ASP A 531 6.43 -38.69 -59.13
C ASP A 531 6.64 -39.22 -57.68
N GLY A 532 7.74 -39.96 -57.46
CA GLY A 532 8.10 -40.61 -56.20
C GLY A 532 7.73 -42.10 -56.11
N LYS A 533 7.08 -42.67 -57.12
CA LYS A 533 6.67 -44.07 -57.23
C LYS A 533 7.38 -44.73 -58.42
N THR A 534 7.34 -46.06 -58.52
CA THR A 534 8.22 -46.79 -59.45
C THR A 534 7.61 -46.95 -60.84
N ASP A 535 7.75 -45.93 -61.70
CA ASP A 535 7.44 -46.01 -63.14
C ASP A 535 7.94 -47.30 -63.81
N TYR A 536 9.12 -47.77 -63.42
CA TYR A 536 9.75 -48.91 -64.07
C TYR A 536 10.55 -49.76 -63.08
N ARG A 537 10.03 -50.95 -62.78
CA ARG A 537 10.73 -51.97 -61.99
C ARG A 537 11.34 -53.02 -62.91
N ALA A 538 12.67 -53.03 -62.97
CA ALA A 538 13.44 -54.14 -63.55
C ALA A 538 13.85 -55.13 -62.45
N THR A 539 13.44 -56.38 -62.59
CA THR A 539 13.85 -57.48 -61.69
C THR A 539 14.99 -58.26 -62.32
N PHE A 540 16.07 -58.49 -61.55
CA PHE A 540 17.33 -59.05 -62.06
C PHE A 540 17.62 -60.44 -61.50
N GLU A 541 17.84 -61.41 -62.39
CA GLU A 541 18.41 -62.71 -62.04
C GLU A 541 19.82 -62.82 -62.63
N ASN A 542 20.82 -63.14 -61.79
CA ASN A 542 22.24 -63.21 -62.21
C ASN A 542 22.72 -61.99 -63.02
N ASN A 543 22.22 -60.79 -62.67
CA ASN A 543 22.48 -59.52 -63.34
C ASN A 543 21.92 -59.41 -64.79
N GLN A 544 20.80 -60.07 -65.08
CA GLN A 544 19.99 -59.93 -66.31
C GLN A 544 18.51 -59.70 -65.99
N ALA A 545 17.81 -58.87 -66.77
CA ALA A 545 16.39 -58.57 -66.57
C ALA A 545 15.46 -59.58 -67.26
N VAL A 546 14.37 -59.98 -66.60
CA VAL A 546 13.47 -61.08 -67.06
C VAL A 546 11.99 -60.71 -67.16
N ARG A 547 11.54 -59.65 -66.48
CA ARG A 547 10.21 -59.06 -66.59
C ARG A 547 10.34 -57.56 -66.34
N TYR A 548 9.56 -56.77 -67.08
CA TYR A 548 9.21 -55.41 -66.66
C TYR A 548 7.81 -55.41 -66.05
N SER A 549 7.63 -54.58 -65.04
CA SER A 549 6.35 -53.93 -64.82
C SER A 549 6.60 -52.46 -65.13
N GLN A 550 5.74 -51.85 -65.95
CA GLN A 550 5.84 -50.44 -66.28
C GLN A 550 4.52 -49.75 -65.97
N ASP A 551 4.67 -48.67 -65.25
CA ASP A 551 3.69 -47.61 -65.11
C ASP A 551 3.95 -46.56 -66.22
N ARG A 552 2.86 -46.18 -66.89
CA ARG A 552 2.86 -45.59 -68.25
C ARG A 552 2.20 -44.24 -68.35
N ASP A 553 1.27 -43.92 -67.47
CA ASP A 553 0.79 -42.55 -67.25
C ASP A 553 1.29 -41.95 -65.93
N PHE A 554 2.07 -42.73 -65.17
CA PHE A 554 2.87 -42.35 -64.02
C PHE A 554 2.03 -42.16 -62.74
N ASP A 555 1.30 -43.22 -62.39
CA ASP A 555 0.42 -43.32 -61.21
C ASP A 555 1.00 -44.13 -60.04
N GLY A 556 2.04 -44.92 -60.30
CA GLY A 556 2.81 -45.75 -59.37
C GLY A 556 2.20 -47.09 -58.96
N THR A 557 1.12 -47.52 -59.62
CA THR A 557 0.72 -48.92 -59.65
C THR A 557 1.61 -49.67 -60.65
N PHE A 558 1.03 -50.51 -61.51
CA PHE A 558 1.70 -51.11 -62.67
C PHE A 558 0.60 -51.54 -63.63
N GLU A 559 0.01 -50.55 -64.28
CA GLU A 559 -1.07 -50.69 -65.24
C GLU A 559 -0.62 -51.58 -66.39
N GLU A 560 0.58 -51.35 -66.95
CA GLU A 560 1.14 -52.22 -67.98
C GLU A 560 2.08 -53.29 -67.41
N GLN A 561 1.54 -54.50 -67.31
CA GLN A 561 2.34 -55.72 -67.11
C GLN A 561 2.57 -56.42 -68.45
N GLY A 562 3.74 -56.17 -69.04
CA GLY A 562 4.17 -56.79 -70.29
C GLY A 562 5.02 -58.04 -70.05
N ASP A 563 4.54 -59.18 -70.54
CA ASP A 563 5.37 -60.37 -70.70
C ASP A 563 6.27 -60.23 -71.96
N LEU A 564 7.59 -60.26 -71.75
CA LEU A 564 8.60 -60.21 -72.81
C LEU A 564 8.95 -61.60 -73.35
N ASP A 565 9.15 -61.71 -74.66
CA ASP A 565 9.91 -62.83 -75.24
C ASP A 565 11.44 -62.63 -75.09
N PRO A 566 12.27 -63.66 -75.33
CA PRO A 566 13.74 -63.56 -75.20
C PRO A 566 14.41 -62.55 -76.15
N GLU A 567 13.67 -62.03 -77.12
CA GLU A 567 14.08 -61.01 -78.08
C GLU A 567 13.60 -59.59 -77.69
N GLY A 568 12.65 -59.47 -76.74
CA GLY A 568 12.17 -58.21 -76.16
C GLY A 568 10.79 -57.71 -76.64
N ASN A 569 9.93 -58.56 -77.23
CA ASN A 569 8.63 -58.14 -77.78
C ASN A 569 7.45 -58.41 -76.83
N VAL A 570 6.39 -57.60 -76.95
CA VAL A 570 5.15 -57.68 -76.15
C VAL A 570 4.07 -58.50 -76.86
N THR A 571 3.39 -59.39 -76.13
CA THR A 571 2.39 -60.33 -76.69
C THR A 571 0.95 -60.11 -76.20
N GLN A 572 0.79 -59.52 -75.02
CA GLN A 572 -0.48 -59.10 -74.44
C GLN A 572 -0.27 -57.79 -73.69
N ILE A 573 -1.28 -56.92 -73.68
CA ILE A 573 -1.35 -55.80 -72.75
C ILE A 573 -2.64 -56.00 -71.97
N ALA A 574 -2.48 -56.38 -70.71
CA ALA A 574 -3.47 -56.10 -69.71
C ALA A 574 -3.15 -54.70 -69.18
N THR A 575 -4.14 -53.80 -69.13
CA THR A 575 -3.97 -52.44 -68.63
C THR A 575 -4.93 -52.21 -67.48
N ASP A 576 -4.43 -51.70 -66.36
CA ASP A 576 -5.27 -51.11 -65.33
C ASP A 576 -5.56 -49.64 -65.66
N THR A 577 -6.55 -49.37 -66.52
CA THR A 577 -6.96 -47.98 -66.79
C THR A 577 -7.95 -47.42 -65.77
N THR A 578 -8.10 -48.10 -64.63
CA THR A 578 -8.77 -47.60 -63.43
C THR A 578 -7.79 -47.22 -62.32
N GLN A 579 -6.55 -47.68 -62.39
CA GLN A 579 -5.49 -47.49 -61.40
C GLN A 579 -5.90 -48.11 -60.03
N ASP A 580 -6.66 -49.24 -60.05
CA ASP A 580 -7.21 -49.93 -58.86
C ASP A 580 -6.34 -51.10 -58.33
N GLY A 581 -5.25 -51.42 -59.03
CA GLY A 581 -4.37 -52.55 -58.77
C GLY A 581 -4.80 -53.86 -59.44
N GLN A 582 -5.91 -53.86 -60.19
CA GLN A 582 -6.41 -54.98 -60.98
C GLN A 582 -6.51 -54.60 -62.46
N LEU A 583 -6.43 -55.61 -63.33
CA LEU A 583 -6.30 -55.36 -64.76
C LEU A 583 -7.69 -55.15 -65.40
N ASP A 584 -8.25 -53.97 -65.13
CA ASP A 584 -9.58 -53.48 -65.53
C ASP A 584 -9.81 -53.62 -67.04
N LEU A 585 -8.89 -53.07 -67.84
CA LEU A 585 -9.03 -52.94 -69.28
C LEU A 585 -8.19 -53.98 -69.99
N LEU A 586 -8.89 -55.02 -70.46
CA LEU A 586 -8.26 -56.07 -71.23
C LEU A 586 -8.24 -55.69 -72.73
N VAL A 587 -7.19 -54.97 -73.16
CA VAL A 587 -7.04 -54.61 -74.58
C VAL A 587 -6.58 -55.82 -75.39
N ARG A 588 -7.52 -56.45 -76.10
CA ARG A 588 -7.24 -57.62 -76.94
C ARG A 588 -6.80 -57.22 -78.34
N PHE A 589 -5.52 -57.46 -78.64
CA PHE A 589 -4.92 -57.20 -79.96
C PHE A 589 -4.98 -58.44 -80.86
N ALA A 590 -5.39 -58.25 -82.11
CA ALA A 590 -5.23 -59.24 -83.18
C ALA A 590 -4.06 -58.83 -84.08
N GLY A 591 -2.83 -59.13 -83.63
CA GLY A 591 -1.60 -58.57 -84.21
C GLY A 591 -1.41 -57.10 -83.81
N SER A 592 -2.21 -56.18 -84.37
CA SER A 592 -2.09 -54.74 -84.10
C SER A 592 -3.40 -53.94 -84.14
N GLU A 593 -4.58 -54.58 -84.21
CA GLU A 593 -5.89 -53.89 -84.20
C GLU A 593 -6.73 -54.22 -82.94
N LYS A 594 -7.51 -53.24 -82.47
CA LYS A 594 -8.40 -53.26 -81.29
C LYS A 594 -9.87 -53.24 -81.74
N PHE A 595 -10.74 -54.02 -81.08
CA PHE A 595 -12.16 -54.15 -81.45
C PHE A 595 -13.18 -54.05 -80.30
N LEU A 596 -12.72 -54.00 -79.04
CA LEU A 596 -13.57 -54.00 -77.84
C LEU A 596 -12.87 -53.25 -76.70
N GLU A 597 -13.65 -52.65 -75.79
CA GLU A 597 -13.21 -52.28 -74.44
C GLU A 597 -14.10 -53.00 -73.42
N GLU A 598 -13.48 -53.86 -72.62
CA GLU A 598 -14.04 -54.53 -71.46
C GLU A 598 -13.43 -53.81 -70.24
N ARG A 599 -14.19 -52.92 -69.58
CA ARG A 599 -13.73 -52.13 -68.41
C ARG A 599 -14.38 -52.61 -67.11
N ASP A 600 -13.67 -52.44 -65.99
CA ASP A 600 -14.07 -52.86 -64.63
C ASP A 600 -13.97 -51.68 -63.68
N THR A 601 -14.75 -50.61 -63.91
CA THR A 601 -14.74 -49.36 -63.11
C THR A 601 -15.30 -49.50 -61.69
N ARG A 602 -15.31 -50.74 -61.18
CA ARG A 602 -15.60 -51.16 -59.80
C ARG A 602 -14.59 -52.14 -59.20
N GLY A 603 -13.69 -52.73 -60.00
CA GLY A 603 -12.75 -53.76 -59.52
C GLY A 603 -13.41 -55.04 -58.99
N ASP A 604 -14.64 -55.38 -59.41
CA ASP A 604 -15.35 -56.57 -58.87
C ASP A 604 -15.07 -57.87 -59.66
N GLY A 605 -14.32 -57.73 -60.77
CA GLY A 605 -13.99 -58.81 -61.71
C GLY A 605 -15.06 -59.01 -62.78
N ARG A 606 -16.07 -58.15 -62.85
CA ARG A 606 -17.14 -58.16 -63.86
C ARG A 606 -17.25 -56.79 -64.50
N LYS A 607 -17.28 -56.80 -65.83
CA LYS A 607 -17.29 -55.58 -66.63
C LYS A 607 -18.62 -54.82 -66.48
N ASP A 608 -18.51 -53.60 -65.97
CA ASP A 608 -19.58 -52.73 -65.48
C ASP A 608 -19.82 -51.50 -66.38
N VAL A 609 -18.80 -51.12 -67.16
CA VAL A 609 -18.83 -50.07 -68.17
C VAL A 609 -18.55 -50.71 -69.53
N LEU A 610 -19.58 -50.72 -70.37
CA LEU A 610 -19.53 -51.32 -71.70
C LEU A 610 -19.53 -50.21 -72.76
N ILE A 611 -18.38 -49.99 -73.40
CA ILE A 611 -18.20 -48.96 -74.43
C ILE A 611 -18.24 -49.61 -75.81
N TYR A 612 -19.34 -49.37 -76.53
CA TYR A 612 -19.56 -49.94 -77.85
C TYR A 612 -19.02 -49.03 -78.95
N PHE A 613 -18.01 -49.52 -79.68
CA PHE A 613 -17.39 -48.80 -80.79
C PHE A 613 -17.92 -49.29 -82.14
N GLN A 614 -18.48 -48.39 -82.95
CA GLN A 614 -18.78 -48.66 -84.36
C GLN A 614 -18.08 -47.62 -85.24
N ASN A 615 -17.31 -48.07 -86.24
CA ASN A 615 -16.49 -47.21 -87.11
C ASN A 615 -15.60 -46.21 -86.33
N LYS A 616 -15.10 -46.62 -85.14
CA LYS A 616 -14.31 -45.82 -84.19
C LYS A 616 -15.05 -44.68 -83.48
N LYS A 617 -16.38 -44.71 -83.37
CA LYS A 617 -17.19 -43.76 -82.56
C LYS A 617 -17.99 -44.47 -81.47
N ARG A 618 -18.28 -43.74 -80.37
CA ARG A 618 -19.19 -44.15 -79.28
C ARG A 618 -20.65 -43.87 -79.65
N THR A 619 -21.59 -44.60 -79.03
CA THR A 619 -23.05 -44.44 -79.26
C THR A 619 -23.90 -44.50 -78.00
N LYS A 620 -23.47 -45.24 -76.97
CA LYS A 620 -24.06 -45.30 -75.64
C LYS A 620 -22.95 -45.64 -74.62
N GLN A 621 -23.10 -45.15 -73.40
CA GLN A 621 -22.43 -45.70 -72.22
C GLN A 621 -23.51 -46.21 -71.26
N GLU A 622 -23.28 -47.37 -70.67
CA GLU A 622 -24.07 -47.93 -69.58
C GLU A 622 -23.13 -48.03 -68.37
N ARG A 623 -23.56 -47.57 -67.18
CA ARG A 623 -22.78 -47.66 -65.95
C ARG A 623 -23.67 -48.06 -64.76
N ASP A 624 -23.15 -48.99 -63.98
CA ASP A 624 -23.75 -49.56 -62.77
C ASP A 624 -22.83 -49.15 -61.62
N THR A 625 -23.05 -47.93 -61.13
CA THR A 625 -22.25 -47.23 -60.11
C THR A 625 -22.46 -47.81 -58.71
N THR A 626 -23.60 -48.47 -58.45
CA THR A 626 -23.92 -49.12 -57.17
C THR A 626 -23.38 -50.54 -57.04
N GLY A 627 -22.95 -51.18 -58.13
CA GLY A 627 -22.39 -52.52 -58.13
C GLY A 627 -23.42 -53.66 -58.02
N ASN A 628 -24.71 -53.37 -58.19
CA ASN A 628 -25.77 -54.35 -57.94
C ASN A 628 -26.02 -55.33 -59.11
N GLY A 629 -25.38 -55.11 -60.27
CA GLY A 629 -25.60 -55.87 -61.50
C GLY A 629 -26.70 -55.28 -62.40
N LYS A 630 -27.05 -54.01 -62.21
CA LYS A 630 -28.01 -53.24 -63.02
C LYS A 630 -27.49 -51.81 -63.18
N PHE A 631 -27.54 -51.29 -64.39
CA PHE A 631 -27.16 -49.90 -64.67
C PHE A 631 -28.12 -48.90 -64.00
N ASP A 632 -27.54 -47.92 -63.31
CA ASP A 632 -28.17 -46.92 -62.44
C ASP A 632 -27.73 -45.47 -62.81
N SER A 633 -26.78 -45.35 -63.73
CA SER A 633 -26.36 -44.11 -64.38
C SER A 633 -26.51 -44.26 -65.89
N LEU A 634 -27.20 -43.29 -66.52
CA LEU A 634 -27.44 -43.27 -67.96
C LEU A 634 -26.92 -41.96 -68.56
N LEU A 635 -25.77 -42.04 -69.21
CA LEU A 635 -25.19 -40.93 -69.96
C LEU A 635 -25.55 -41.01 -71.45
N MET A 636 -26.33 -40.05 -71.94
CA MET A 636 -26.78 -39.99 -73.33
C MET A 636 -25.86 -39.11 -74.18
N PHE A 637 -25.37 -39.68 -75.30
CA PHE A 637 -24.47 -39.02 -76.22
C PHE A 637 -25.17 -38.58 -77.52
N VAL A 638 -24.90 -37.36 -77.98
CA VAL A 638 -25.29 -36.83 -79.29
C VAL A 638 -24.03 -36.36 -80.01
N ASP A 639 -23.76 -36.91 -81.21
CA ASP A 639 -22.53 -36.65 -81.97
C ASP A 639 -21.22 -36.74 -81.16
N ASP A 640 -21.13 -37.76 -80.29
CA ASP A 640 -20.00 -38.07 -79.39
C ASP A 640 -19.82 -37.11 -78.19
N LYS A 641 -20.79 -36.21 -77.94
CA LYS A 641 -20.86 -35.32 -76.76
C LYS A 641 -21.96 -35.73 -75.76
N PRO A 642 -21.78 -35.55 -74.44
CA PRO A 642 -22.85 -35.70 -73.45
C PRO A 642 -23.91 -34.58 -73.59
N HIS A 643 -25.09 -34.78 -73.01
CA HIS A 643 -26.19 -33.79 -73.01
C HIS A 643 -26.98 -33.74 -71.70
N GLN A 644 -27.29 -34.90 -71.11
CA GLN A 644 -28.03 -35.01 -69.85
C GLN A 644 -27.46 -36.20 -69.08
N GLU A 645 -27.41 -36.06 -67.75
CA GLU A 645 -27.14 -37.14 -66.82
C GLU A 645 -28.28 -37.25 -65.80
N GLN A 646 -28.63 -38.48 -65.43
CA GLN A 646 -29.58 -38.80 -64.38
C GLN A 646 -28.92 -39.85 -63.46
N ARG A 647 -29.05 -39.70 -62.13
CA ARG A 647 -28.48 -40.64 -61.16
C ARG A 647 -29.50 -41.06 -60.10
N ASP A 648 -29.50 -42.35 -59.80
CA ASP A 648 -30.25 -43.01 -58.72
C ASP A 648 -29.36 -42.99 -57.48
N THR A 649 -29.41 -41.87 -56.75
CA THR A 649 -28.58 -41.60 -55.57
C THR A 649 -29.22 -42.12 -54.27
N THR A 650 -30.53 -42.40 -54.27
CA THR A 650 -31.23 -43.16 -53.22
C THR A 650 -31.05 -44.67 -53.32
N GLY A 651 -30.85 -45.22 -54.53
CA GLY A 651 -30.74 -46.66 -54.80
C GLY A 651 -32.09 -47.40 -54.87
N ASP A 652 -33.22 -46.70 -55.04
CA ASP A 652 -34.56 -47.29 -55.08
C ASP A 652 -34.95 -47.85 -56.47
N GLY A 653 -34.25 -47.44 -57.54
CA GLY A 653 -34.58 -47.71 -58.94
C GLY A 653 -35.15 -46.51 -59.70
N ARG A 654 -35.06 -45.30 -59.15
CA ARG A 654 -35.46 -44.01 -59.75
C ARG A 654 -34.30 -43.02 -59.70
N PHE A 655 -34.31 -42.04 -60.58
CA PHE A 655 -33.29 -40.98 -60.58
C PHE A 655 -33.75 -39.79 -59.72
N ASP A 656 -33.17 -39.63 -58.53
CA ASP A 656 -33.40 -38.51 -57.59
C ASP A 656 -32.40 -37.33 -57.76
N GLN A 657 -31.28 -37.53 -58.47
CA GLN A 657 -30.42 -36.42 -58.93
C GLN A 657 -30.61 -36.16 -60.42
N ASN A 658 -30.87 -34.89 -60.77
CA ASN A 658 -30.97 -34.39 -62.14
C ASN A 658 -29.89 -33.32 -62.41
N VAL A 659 -29.06 -33.53 -63.43
CA VAL A 659 -27.96 -32.61 -63.79
C VAL A 659 -28.13 -32.10 -65.22
N ILE A 660 -28.25 -30.77 -65.35
CA ILE A 660 -28.36 -30.09 -66.64
C ILE A 660 -26.99 -29.61 -67.09
N LEU A 661 -26.49 -30.20 -68.17
CA LEU A 661 -25.17 -29.95 -68.74
C LEU A 661 -25.22 -28.97 -69.92
N ASP A 662 -24.21 -28.10 -70.01
CA ASP A 662 -23.99 -27.27 -71.20
C ASP A 662 -23.34 -28.03 -72.38
N SER A 663 -23.06 -27.34 -73.49
CA SER A 663 -22.44 -27.93 -74.68
C SER A 663 -20.97 -28.35 -74.53
N GLU A 664 -20.37 -28.10 -73.36
CA GLU A 664 -18.99 -28.43 -72.98
C GLU A 664 -18.95 -29.49 -71.87
N GLY A 665 -20.08 -29.80 -71.24
CA GLY A 665 -20.23 -30.82 -70.20
C GLY A 665 -20.19 -30.27 -68.77
N ARG A 666 -20.37 -28.96 -68.58
CA ARG A 666 -20.42 -28.32 -67.24
C ARG A 666 -21.84 -28.29 -66.69
N SER A 667 -21.98 -28.45 -65.37
CA SER A 667 -23.22 -28.16 -64.64
C SER A 667 -23.63 -26.70 -64.83
N VAL A 668 -24.88 -26.47 -65.24
CA VAL A 668 -25.53 -25.15 -65.22
C VAL A 668 -26.43 -25.03 -63.98
N ARG A 669 -27.07 -26.14 -63.62
CA ARG A 669 -27.98 -26.29 -62.49
C ARG A 669 -27.92 -27.72 -61.99
N GLU A 670 -27.84 -27.87 -60.68
CA GLU A 670 -27.92 -29.16 -59.99
C GLU A 670 -29.11 -29.12 -59.04
N GLU A 671 -29.90 -30.20 -59.07
CA GLU A 671 -31.11 -30.41 -58.30
C GLU A 671 -30.96 -31.76 -57.57
N PHE A 672 -31.11 -31.73 -56.24
CA PHE A 672 -31.06 -32.90 -55.37
C PHE A 672 -32.38 -33.03 -54.63
N ASP A 673 -33.04 -34.19 -54.72
CA ASP A 673 -34.23 -34.58 -53.96
C ASP A 673 -33.82 -35.56 -52.85
N THR A 674 -33.39 -35.06 -51.69
CA THR A 674 -32.84 -35.89 -50.61
C THR A 674 -33.91 -36.50 -49.70
N ASN A 675 -35.16 -36.00 -49.78
CA ASN A 675 -36.31 -36.52 -49.03
C ASN A 675 -37.21 -37.48 -49.86
N ALA A 676 -37.01 -37.54 -51.17
CA ALA A 676 -37.73 -38.33 -52.18
C ALA A 676 -39.22 -37.96 -52.37
N ASP A 677 -39.54 -36.65 -52.43
CA ASP A 677 -40.90 -36.12 -52.64
C ASP A 677 -41.21 -35.56 -54.05
N ASP A 678 -40.29 -35.76 -55.01
CA ASP A 678 -40.26 -35.20 -56.37
C ASP A 678 -39.96 -33.66 -56.40
N ARG A 679 -39.26 -33.11 -55.38
CA ARG A 679 -38.76 -31.71 -55.32
C ARG A 679 -37.29 -31.65 -54.90
N ALA A 680 -36.64 -30.49 -55.11
CA ALA A 680 -35.25 -30.31 -54.71
C ALA A 680 -35.10 -29.44 -53.46
N ASP A 681 -34.50 -29.99 -52.41
CA ASP A 681 -34.14 -29.32 -51.15
C ASP A 681 -32.77 -28.61 -51.21
N ILE A 682 -31.87 -29.09 -52.08
CA ILE A 682 -30.59 -28.42 -52.36
C ILE A 682 -30.54 -28.01 -53.82
N VAL A 683 -30.31 -26.71 -54.05
CA VAL A 683 -30.18 -26.12 -55.39
C VAL A 683 -28.86 -25.38 -55.51
N LYS A 684 -28.07 -25.73 -56.53
CA LYS A 684 -26.81 -25.06 -56.86
C LYS A 684 -26.87 -24.41 -58.23
N ILE A 685 -26.45 -23.14 -58.29
CA ILE A 685 -26.54 -22.30 -59.49
C ILE A 685 -25.13 -21.88 -59.93
N TYR A 686 -24.81 -22.21 -61.19
CA TYR A 686 -23.50 -22.01 -61.78
C TYR A 686 -23.57 -21.11 -63.02
N GLU A 687 -22.58 -20.23 -63.21
CA GLU A 687 -22.35 -19.50 -64.46
C GLU A 687 -20.96 -19.84 -65.00
N GLU A 688 -20.90 -20.33 -66.24
CA GLU A 688 -19.69 -20.90 -66.88
C GLU A 688 -18.98 -22.03 -66.07
N GLY A 689 -19.65 -22.60 -65.06
CA GLY A 689 -19.11 -23.59 -64.11
C GLY A 689 -18.63 -23.00 -62.78
N ILE A 690 -18.66 -21.67 -62.61
CA ILE A 690 -18.36 -20.99 -61.34
C ILE A 690 -19.64 -20.94 -60.50
N LEU A 691 -19.54 -21.37 -59.24
CA LEU A 691 -20.63 -21.29 -58.26
C LEU A 691 -20.92 -19.82 -57.91
N LEU A 692 -22.17 -19.40 -58.05
CA LEU A 692 -22.62 -18.04 -57.68
C LEU A 692 -23.42 -18.02 -56.37
N ARG A 693 -24.32 -19.00 -56.20
CA ARG A 693 -25.28 -19.09 -55.09
C ARG A 693 -25.49 -20.56 -54.72
N GLU A 694 -25.52 -20.82 -53.42
CA GLU A 694 -26.04 -22.05 -52.84
C GLU A 694 -27.32 -21.76 -52.06
N GLN A 695 -28.22 -22.75 -52.04
CA GLN A 695 -29.52 -22.75 -51.39
C GLN A 695 -29.67 -24.06 -50.61
N PHE A 696 -30.18 -23.97 -49.38
CA PHE A 696 -30.45 -25.12 -48.52
C PHE A 696 -31.82 -24.96 -47.85
N ASP A 697 -32.78 -25.78 -48.28
CA ASP A 697 -33.98 -26.13 -47.52
C ASP A 697 -33.56 -27.15 -46.46
N THR A 698 -33.54 -26.72 -45.20
CA THR A 698 -32.90 -27.43 -44.08
C THR A 698 -33.91 -28.16 -43.21
N ASP A 699 -35.19 -27.78 -43.24
CA ASP A 699 -36.28 -28.47 -42.55
C ASP A 699 -37.33 -29.16 -43.46
N TYR A 700 -37.15 -29.03 -44.79
CA TYR A 700 -37.86 -29.72 -45.87
C TYR A 700 -39.29 -29.22 -46.16
N ASP A 701 -39.52 -27.91 -46.10
CA ASP A 701 -40.83 -27.30 -46.36
C ASP A 701 -40.98 -26.57 -47.72
N GLY A 702 -39.85 -26.27 -48.37
CA GLY A 702 -39.77 -25.61 -49.68
C GLY A 702 -39.19 -24.18 -49.68
N HIS A 703 -38.61 -23.72 -48.58
CA HIS A 703 -37.94 -22.42 -48.43
C HIS A 703 -36.40 -22.58 -48.25
N ASP A 704 -35.61 -21.49 -48.36
CA ASP A 704 -34.14 -21.53 -48.22
C ASP A 704 -33.71 -20.90 -46.86
N GLU A 705 -33.38 -21.67 -45.80
CA GLU A 705 -32.91 -21.05 -44.53
C GLU A 705 -31.48 -20.48 -44.62
N LEU A 706 -30.65 -21.03 -45.51
CA LEU A 706 -29.26 -20.61 -45.69
C LEU A 706 -28.95 -20.29 -47.14
N VAL A 707 -28.52 -19.05 -47.38
CA VAL A 707 -28.08 -18.58 -48.69
C VAL A 707 -26.65 -18.06 -48.60
N SER A 708 -25.76 -18.64 -49.40
CA SER A 708 -24.34 -18.26 -49.49
C SER A 708 -24.02 -17.62 -50.83
N PHE A 709 -23.34 -16.47 -50.80
CA PHE A 709 -23.03 -15.65 -51.98
C PHE A 709 -21.53 -15.60 -52.28
N TYR A 710 -21.20 -15.93 -53.53
CA TYR A 710 -19.82 -16.06 -54.00
C TYR A 710 -19.50 -15.02 -55.09
N VAL A 711 -18.29 -14.46 -55.04
CA VAL A 711 -17.72 -13.63 -56.12
C VAL A 711 -16.33 -14.18 -56.45
N ASP A 712 -16.07 -14.45 -57.72
CA ASP A 712 -14.86 -15.13 -58.19
C ASP A 712 -14.55 -16.42 -57.39
N GLY A 713 -15.59 -17.17 -57.01
CA GLY A 713 -15.51 -18.38 -56.18
C GLY A 713 -15.24 -18.16 -54.69
N HIS A 714 -15.08 -16.91 -54.23
CA HIS A 714 -14.83 -16.58 -52.83
C HIS A 714 -16.13 -16.20 -52.10
N LEU A 715 -16.36 -16.77 -50.92
CA LEU A 715 -17.47 -16.38 -50.05
C LEU A 715 -17.32 -14.92 -49.61
N ILE A 716 -18.29 -14.07 -49.94
CA ILE A 716 -18.31 -12.65 -49.54
C ILE A 716 -19.38 -12.36 -48.46
N ARG A 717 -20.49 -13.10 -48.48
CA ARG A 717 -21.63 -12.92 -47.59
C ARG A 717 -22.34 -14.26 -47.40
N SER A 718 -22.71 -14.55 -46.16
CA SER A 718 -23.67 -15.61 -45.82
C SER A 718 -24.86 -14.99 -45.09
N GLU A 719 -26.05 -15.40 -45.49
CA GLU A 719 -27.34 -14.97 -44.95
C GLU A 719 -28.08 -16.17 -44.39
N THR A 720 -28.61 -16.05 -43.17
CA THR A 720 -29.43 -17.08 -42.53
C THR A 720 -30.74 -16.47 -42.07
N ASP A 721 -31.84 -17.02 -42.57
CA ASP A 721 -33.24 -16.70 -42.25
C ASP A 721 -33.84 -17.96 -41.61
N GLN A 722 -34.05 -17.96 -40.29
CA GLN A 722 -34.55 -19.14 -39.54
C GLN A 722 -36.06 -19.13 -39.34
N ASN A 723 -36.76 -18.14 -39.90
CA ASN A 723 -38.20 -17.93 -39.70
C ASN A 723 -38.98 -17.71 -41.02
N GLN A 724 -38.27 -17.70 -42.14
CA GLN A 724 -38.73 -17.69 -43.52
C GLN A 724 -39.49 -16.42 -43.94
N ASP A 725 -39.20 -15.26 -43.33
CA ASP A 725 -39.83 -13.97 -43.70
C ASP A 725 -39.12 -13.23 -44.86
N SER A 726 -37.99 -13.78 -45.33
CA SER A 726 -37.12 -13.26 -46.39
C SER A 726 -36.20 -12.08 -46.00
N GLU A 727 -36.11 -11.72 -44.73
CA GLU A 727 -35.00 -10.94 -44.16
C GLU A 727 -34.13 -11.88 -43.29
N ALA A 728 -32.81 -11.69 -43.28
CA ALA A 728 -31.89 -12.63 -42.63
C ALA A 728 -31.44 -12.16 -41.24
N GLU A 729 -31.82 -12.87 -40.18
CA GLU A 729 -31.36 -12.66 -38.80
C GLU A 729 -29.85 -12.57 -38.70
N VAL A 730 -29.12 -13.45 -39.39
CA VAL A 730 -27.65 -13.50 -39.30
C VAL A 730 -27.03 -13.20 -40.65
N VAL A 731 -26.35 -12.05 -40.73
CA VAL A 731 -25.57 -11.63 -41.89
C VAL A 731 -24.10 -11.52 -41.49
N VAL A 732 -23.25 -12.36 -42.10
CA VAL A 732 -21.79 -12.31 -41.92
C VAL A 732 -21.14 -11.75 -43.19
N GLU A 733 -20.33 -10.70 -43.03
CA GLU A 733 -19.55 -10.08 -44.10
C GLU A 733 -18.09 -10.54 -44.02
N TYR A 734 -17.57 -11.02 -45.16
CA TYR A 734 -16.22 -11.54 -45.29
C TYR A 734 -15.36 -10.63 -46.17
N LYS A 735 -14.06 -10.52 -45.82
CA LYS A 735 -13.04 -9.87 -46.66
C LYS A 735 -11.75 -10.66 -46.58
N GLU A 736 -11.15 -10.98 -47.73
CA GLU A 736 -9.89 -11.76 -47.80
C GLU A 736 -10.01 -13.09 -47.01
N GLY A 737 -11.17 -13.76 -47.13
CA GLY A 737 -11.52 -15.00 -46.43
C GLY A 737 -11.85 -14.86 -44.93
N ARG A 738 -11.76 -13.66 -44.35
CA ARG A 738 -11.92 -13.42 -42.91
C ARG A 738 -13.18 -12.62 -42.57
N LYS A 739 -13.80 -12.92 -41.43
CA LYS A 739 -14.91 -12.16 -40.86
C LYS A 739 -14.46 -10.73 -40.54
N VAL A 740 -15.14 -9.73 -41.11
CA VAL A 740 -14.92 -8.31 -40.77
C VAL A 740 -16.08 -7.72 -39.98
N ARG A 741 -17.30 -8.22 -40.22
CA ARG A 741 -18.51 -7.83 -39.50
C ARG A 741 -19.48 -9.01 -39.42
N GLN A 742 -20.14 -9.14 -38.27
CA GLN A 742 -21.31 -9.99 -38.08
C GLN A 742 -22.44 -9.07 -37.60
N THR A 743 -23.60 -9.21 -38.23
CA THR A 743 -24.83 -8.44 -37.96
C THR A 743 -25.90 -9.46 -37.60
N GLU A 744 -26.55 -9.26 -36.47
CA GLU A 744 -27.47 -10.20 -35.85
C GLU A 744 -28.74 -9.47 -35.41
N ASP A 745 -29.88 -9.92 -35.89
CA ASP A 745 -31.23 -9.48 -35.49
C ASP A 745 -31.94 -10.69 -34.85
N PHE A 746 -32.63 -10.47 -33.73
CA PHE A 746 -33.25 -11.55 -32.96
C PHE A 746 -34.79 -11.51 -32.98
N GLU A 747 -35.38 -10.47 -33.57
CA GLU A 747 -36.83 -10.26 -33.63
C GLU A 747 -37.28 -9.57 -34.94
N ASN A 748 -36.47 -9.67 -36.01
CA ASN A 748 -36.68 -9.10 -37.35
C ASN A 748 -37.02 -7.59 -37.31
N GLN A 749 -36.24 -6.83 -36.55
CA GLN A 749 -36.42 -5.40 -36.31
C GLN A 749 -35.19 -4.60 -36.77
N PHE A 750 -35.29 -4.05 -37.98
CA PHE A 750 -34.24 -3.18 -38.51
C PHE A 750 -34.13 -1.83 -37.75
N PRO A 751 -32.92 -1.42 -37.34
CA PRO A 751 -31.64 -2.08 -37.60
C PRO A 751 -31.30 -3.18 -36.59
N ALA A 752 -30.68 -4.24 -37.11
CA ALA A 752 -30.24 -5.42 -36.38
C ALA A 752 -29.63 -5.15 -34.99
N GLN A 753 -30.19 -5.87 -34.01
CA GLN A 753 -30.00 -5.69 -32.57
C GLN A 753 -28.57 -5.94 -32.06
N ARG A 754 -27.69 -6.61 -32.82
CA ARG A 754 -26.26 -6.72 -32.48
C ARG A 754 -25.36 -6.60 -33.71
N ILE A 755 -24.31 -5.80 -33.59
CA ILE A 755 -23.25 -5.65 -34.61
C ILE A 755 -21.89 -5.89 -33.94
N THR A 756 -21.23 -6.98 -34.33
CA THR A 756 -19.85 -7.28 -33.94
C THR A 756 -18.89 -6.89 -35.06
N LEU A 757 -17.89 -6.06 -34.73
CA LEU A 757 -16.77 -5.72 -35.59
C LEU A 757 -15.52 -6.47 -35.12
N PHE A 758 -14.78 -7.06 -36.06
CA PHE A 758 -13.64 -7.92 -35.76
C PHE A 758 -12.28 -7.27 -36.09
N ASP A 759 -11.21 -7.76 -35.44
CA ASP A 759 -9.82 -7.42 -35.78
C ASP A 759 -9.22 -8.38 -36.83
N GLN A 760 -7.96 -8.15 -37.22
CA GLN A 760 -7.27 -8.97 -38.24
C GLN A 760 -7.05 -10.45 -37.86
N LYS A 761 -7.34 -10.82 -36.61
CA LYS A 761 -7.30 -12.19 -36.06
C LYS A 761 -8.70 -12.71 -35.70
N GLU A 762 -9.75 -12.11 -36.26
CA GLU A 762 -11.17 -12.44 -36.03
C GLU A 762 -11.63 -12.32 -34.56
N ARG A 763 -10.93 -11.53 -33.75
CA ARG A 763 -11.33 -11.25 -32.36
C ARG A 763 -12.25 -10.03 -32.32
N PRO A 764 -13.24 -9.94 -31.42
CA PRO A 764 -14.03 -8.73 -31.25
C PRO A 764 -13.14 -7.51 -31.00
N LEU A 765 -13.38 -6.45 -31.76
CA LEU A 765 -12.81 -5.11 -31.60
C LEU A 765 -13.83 -4.18 -30.95
N ARG A 766 -15.08 -4.25 -31.41
CA ARG A 766 -16.21 -3.50 -30.85
C ARG A 766 -17.50 -4.31 -31.05
N ILE A 767 -18.27 -4.46 -29.99
CA ILE A 767 -19.66 -4.97 -30.04
C ILE A 767 -20.58 -3.78 -29.81
N LYS A 768 -21.68 -3.73 -30.56
CA LYS A 768 -22.79 -2.78 -30.43
C LYS A 768 -24.07 -3.59 -30.28
N GLU A 769 -24.93 -3.22 -29.34
CA GLU A 769 -26.23 -3.85 -29.10
C GLU A 769 -27.32 -2.75 -29.04
N ASP A 770 -28.44 -2.99 -29.70
CA ASP A 770 -29.65 -2.14 -29.79
C ASP A 770 -30.85 -2.98 -29.33
N THR A 771 -30.92 -3.18 -28.01
CA THR A 771 -31.79 -4.11 -27.27
C THR A 771 -33.25 -3.68 -27.27
N ASN A 772 -33.57 -2.47 -27.76
CA ASN A 772 -34.92 -1.93 -27.88
C ASN A 772 -35.33 -1.61 -29.32
N GLY A 773 -34.51 -1.94 -30.33
CA GLY A 773 -34.80 -1.70 -31.75
C GLY A 773 -34.92 -0.22 -32.13
N SER A 774 -34.20 0.66 -31.43
CA SER A 774 -34.37 2.13 -31.54
C SER A 774 -33.82 2.74 -32.83
N GLY A 775 -32.81 2.11 -33.43
CA GLY A 775 -31.98 2.74 -34.47
C GLY A 775 -30.56 3.10 -33.99
N THR A 776 -30.31 3.00 -32.69
CA THR A 776 -29.13 3.52 -31.99
C THR A 776 -28.68 2.51 -30.92
N PRO A 777 -27.44 1.98 -30.98
CA PRO A 777 -26.99 1.01 -30.00
C PRO A 777 -26.99 1.56 -28.57
N ASP A 778 -27.83 1.00 -27.70
CA ASP A 778 -27.87 1.31 -26.28
C ASP A 778 -26.56 0.90 -25.60
N THR A 779 -25.99 -0.26 -25.98
CA THR A 779 -24.80 -0.79 -25.33
C THR A 779 -23.66 -0.96 -26.33
N VAL A 780 -22.49 -0.45 -25.97
CA VAL A 780 -21.27 -0.52 -26.79
C VAL A 780 -20.10 -1.00 -25.95
N ARG A 781 -19.52 -2.15 -26.31
CA ARG A 781 -18.36 -2.74 -25.64
C ARG A 781 -17.12 -2.65 -26.52
N PHE A 782 -16.03 -2.14 -25.95
CA PHE A 782 -14.75 -1.87 -26.61
C PHE A 782 -13.70 -2.86 -26.15
N PHE A 783 -12.98 -3.44 -27.10
CA PHE A 783 -11.99 -4.48 -26.86
C PHE A 783 -10.63 -4.08 -27.42
N GLU A 784 -9.57 -4.38 -26.67
CA GLU A 784 -8.19 -4.15 -27.08
C GLU A 784 -7.44 -5.48 -27.01
N ALA A 785 -6.95 -5.95 -28.16
CA ALA A 785 -6.32 -7.27 -28.31
C ALA A 785 -7.13 -8.47 -27.76
N GLY A 786 -8.45 -8.34 -27.65
CA GLY A 786 -9.37 -9.32 -27.05
C GLY A 786 -9.73 -9.08 -25.58
N VAL A 787 -9.09 -8.14 -24.89
CA VAL A 787 -9.45 -7.75 -23.51
C VAL A 787 -10.57 -6.71 -23.56
N HIS A 788 -11.67 -6.95 -22.85
CA HIS A 788 -12.77 -6.00 -22.71
C HIS A 788 -12.35 -4.79 -21.86
N LYS A 789 -12.17 -3.62 -22.48
CA LYS A 789 -11.65 -2.41 -21.84
C LYS A 789 -12.72 -1.49 -21.28
N ARG A 790 -13.83 -1.32 -22.00
CA ARG A 790 -14.85 -0.33 -21.67
C ARG A 790 -16.23 -0.74 -22.17
N THR A 791 -17.25 -0.53 -21.35
CA THR A 791 -18.66 -0.45 -21.78
C THR A 791 -19.09 1.02 -21.75
N GLU A 792 -19.76 1.47 -22.79
CA GLU A 792 -20.72 2.57 -22.77
C GLU A 792 -22.11 1.93 -22.82
N GLN A 793 -23.04 2.34 -21.96
CA GLN A 793 -24.44 1.89 -21.94
C GLN A 793 -25.39 3.07 -21.74
N ASP A 794 -26.53 3.03 -22.43
CA ASP A 794 -27.73 3.88 -22.29
C ASP A 794 -28.83 2.99 -21.69
N SER A 795 -29.13 3.18 -20.40
CA SER A 795 -29.94 2.23 -19.61
C SER A 795 -31.41 2.62 -19.44
N ASP A 796 -31.77 3.88 -19.77
CA ASP A 796 -33.17 4.36 -19.83
C ASP A 796 -33.67 4.61 -21.27
N PHE A 797 -32.79 4.47 -22.26
CA PHE A 797 -33.03 4.55 -23.71
C PHE A 797 -33.37 5.96 -24.23
N ASP A 798 -32.76 6.99 -23.65
CA ASP A 798 -32.93 8.40 -24.06
C ASP A 798 -32.11 8.80 -25.31
N GLY A 799 -31.14 7.96 -25.71
CA GLY A 799 -30.21 8.22 -26.82
C GLY A 799 -28.86 8.80 -26.37
N LYS A 800 -28.58 8.80 -25.05
CA LYS A 800 -27.31 9.18 -24.45
C LYS A 800 -26.83 8.07 -23.52
N THR A 801 -25.52 7.80 -23.56
CA THR A 801 -24.87 6.97 -22.54
C THR A 801 -25.10 7.57 -21.16
N ASP A 802 -25.63 6.78 -20.23
CA ASP A 802 -25.81 7.10 -18.81
C ASP A 802 -24.87 6.26 -17.91
N ILE A 803 -24.34 5.14 -18.41
CA ILE A 803 -23.45 4.24 -17.68
C ILE A 803 -22.14 4.02 -18.45
N TRP A 804 -21.02 4.17 -17.75
CA TRP A 804 -19.68 3.80 -18.23
C TRP A 804 -19.04 2.80 -17.29
N ILE A 805 -18.49 1.71 -17.83
CA ILE A 805 -17.71 0.72 -17.07
C ILE A 805 -16.31 0.66 -17.66
N TYR A 806 -15.30 0.77 -16.82
CA TYR A 806 -13.88 0.70 -17.20
C TYR A 806 -13.22 -0.49 -16.51
N ASN A 807 -12.38 -1.21 -17.28
CA ASN A 807 -11.69 -2.41 -16.84
C ASN A 807 -10.17 -2.31 -17.01
N ASP A 808 -9.44 -3.02 -16.14
CA ASP A 808 -7.99 -3.03 -16.06
C ASP A 808 -7.31 -3.79 -17.24
N SER A 809 -6.02 -4.12 -17.10
CA SER A 809 -5.27 -4.94 -18.07
C SER A 809 -5.67 -6.42 -18.08
N LYS A 810 -6.47 -6.88 -17.11
CA LYS A 810 -6.95 -8.26 -16.95
C LYS A 810 -8.44 -8.40 -17.28
N GLY A 811 -9.14 -7.31 -17.58
CA GLY A 811 -10.59 -7.27 -17.80
C GLY A 811 -11.42 -7.25 -16.51
N GLN A 812 -10.83 -6.94 -15.36
CA GLN A 812 -11.55 -6.71 -14.10
C GLN A 812 -11.98 -5.25 -13.97
N ILE A 813 -13.16 -5.01 -13.39
CA ILE A 813 -13.67 -3.64 -13.20
C ILE A 813 -12.77 -2.82 -12.27
N GLU A 814 -12.36 -1.64 -12.74
CA GLU A 814 -11.63 -0.62 -11.95
C GLU A 814 -12.55 0.54 -11.52
N ARG A 815 -13.52 0.90 -12.35
CA ARG A 815 -14.37 2.08 -12.17
C ARG A 815 -15.69 1.90 -12.90
N LYS A 816 -16.80 2.20 -12.23
CA LYS A 816 -18.12 2.44 -12.84
C LYS A 816 -18.47 3.91 -12.67
N GLU A 817 -19.04 4.52 -13.69
CA GLU A 817 -19.59 5.87 -13.69
C GLU A 817 -21.06 5.79 -14.16
N GLU A 818 -21.91 6.58 -13.55
CA GLU A 818 -23.36 6.66 -13.81
C GLU A 818 -23.76 8.15 -13.82
N ASP A 819 -24.67 8.53 -14.72
CA ASP A 819 -25.38 9.82 -14.73
C ASP A 819 -26.84 9.58 -14.30
N GLN A 820 -27.05 9.53 -13.00
CA GLN A 820 -28.36 9.36 -12.37
C GLN A 820 -29.26 10.61 -12.52
N SER A 821 -28.73 11.69 -13.11
CA SER A 821 -29.42 12.97 -13.33
C SER A 821 -29.90 13.20 -14.77
N GLY A 822 -29.37 12.44 -15.75
CA GLY A 822 -29.64 12.59 -17.17
C GLY A 822 -29.06 13.85 -17.83
N GLN A 823 -28.08 14.52 -17.20
CA GLN A 823 -27.49 15.78 -17.68
C GLN A 823 -26.41 15.62 -18.77
N GLY A 824 -26.03 14.39 -19.10
CA GLY A 824 -24.91 14.05 -20.00
C GLY A 824 -23.53 14.08 -19.33
N GLN A 825 -23.48 13.93 -17.99
CA GLN A 825 -22.23 13.91 -17.20
C GLN A 825 -22.39 13.01 -15.97
N PRO A 826 -21.44 12.11 -15.67
CA PRO A 826 -21.55 11.25 -14.50
C PRO A 826 -21.66 12.03 -13.18
N ASP A 827 -22.69 11.72 -12.39
CA ASP A 827 -22.94 12.24 -11.05
C ASP A 827 -22.67 11.20 -9.96
N PHE A 828 -22.49 9.92 -10.31
CA PHE A 828 -22.18 8.83 -9.38
C PHE A 828 -21.05 7.95 -9.91
N ILE A 829 -19.96 7.82 -9.15
CA ILE A 829 -18.76 7.05 -9.53
C ILE A 829 -18.40 6.06 -8.42
N VAL A 830 -18.21 4.80 -8.78
CA VAL A 830 -17.73 3.72 -7.90
C VAL A 830 -16.35 3.26 -8.36
N PHE A 831 -15.36 3.33 -7.47
CA PHE A 831 -14.00 2.84 -7.68
C PHE A 831 -13.81 1.48 -7.01
N PHE A 832 -13.18 0.56 -7.74
CA PHE A 832 -12.95 -0.82 -7.35
C PHE A 832 -11.45 -1.09 -7.17
N LYS A 833 -11.09 -1.98 -6.24
CA LYS A 833 -9.74 -2.54 -6.12
C LYS A 833 -9.86 -4.06 -6.05
N ASN A 834 -9.28 -4.76 -7.02
CA ASN A 834 -9.41 -6.21 -7.22
C ASN A 834 -10.89 -6.66 -7.28
N GLY A 835 -11.72 -5.96 -8.06
CA GLY A 835 -13.16 -6.23 -8.22
C GLY A 835 -14.04 -5.87 -7.02
N VAL A 836 -13.49 -5.41 -5.89
CA VAL A 836 -14.25 -5.01 -4.70
C VAL A 836 -14.38 -3.49 -4.66
N ALA A 837 -15.59 -2.94 -4.54
CA ALA A 837 -15.83 -1.50 -4.41
C ALA A 837 -15.18 -0.94 -3.13
N ARG A 838 -14.43 0.16 -3.25
CA ARG A 838 -13.64 0.77 -2.16
C ARG A 838 -13.90 2.26 -1.92
N LYS A 839 -14.29 3.00 -2.97
CA LYS A 839 -14.63 4.42 -2.87
C LYS A 839 -15.86 4.69 -3.73
N VAL A 840 -16.75 5.53 -3.24
CA VAL A 840 -17.86 6.11 -4.00
C VAL A 840 -17.68 7.62 -4.01
N GLN A 841 -18.00 8.27 -5.13
CA GLN A 841 -18.19 9.71 -5.20
C GLN A 841 -19.57 9.97 -5.79
N GLN A 842 -20.34 10.85 -5.18
CA GLN A 842 -21.67 11.22 -5.65
C GLN A 842 -21.83 12.74 -5.64
N LYS A 843 -22.54 13.25 -6.64
CA LYS A 843 -23.03 14.62 -6.73
C LYS A 843 -24.53 14.55 -6.48
N THR A 844 -24.95 14.90 -5.25
CA THR A 844 -26.39 14.94 -4.87
C THR A 844 -26.99 16.33 -5.08
N GLN A 845 -26.16 17.34 -5.38
CA GLN A 845 -26.56 18.72 -5.62
C GLN A 845 -26.23 19.18 -7.04
N ASN A 846 -26.88 20.25 -7.51
CA ASN A 846 -26.63 20.80 -8.84
C ASN A 846 -25.43 21.78 -8.85
N THR A 847 -24.26 21.24 -8.50
CA THR A 847 -22.95 21.93 -8.45
C THR A 847 -21.99 21.37 -9.52
N ASP A 848 -20.85 22.02 -9.73
CA ASP A 848 -19.80 21.56 -10.68
C ASP A 848 -18.86 20.51 -10.06
N CYS A 849 -19.26 19.85 -8.96
CA CYS A 849 -18.39 19.03 -8.12
C CYS A 849 -19.14 17.87 -7.46
N PHE A 850 -18.40 16.84 -7.04
CA PHE A 850 -18.94 15.73 -6.23
C PHE A 850 -19.04 16.15 -4.76
N ASP A 851 -20.26 16.46 -4.31
CA ASP A 851 -20.59 16.88 -2.94
C ASP A 851 -20.65 15.74 -1.90
N VAL A 852 -20.45 14.47 -2.30
CA VAL A 852 -20.31 13.33 -1.39
C VAL A 852 -19.13 12.44 -1.81
N ARG A 853 -18.35 11.96 -0.84
CA ARG A 853 -17.35 10.90 -1.04
C ARG A 853 -17.41 9.89 0.09
N SER A 854 -17.48 8.60 -0.21
CA SER A 854 -17.54 7.52 0.79
C SER A 854 -16.41 6.51 0.59
N TRP A 855 -15.87 5.98 1.68
CA TRP A 855 -14.88 4.89 1.70
C TRP A 855 -15.51 3.62 2.27
N LEU A 856 -15.27 2.48 1.62
CA LEU A 856 -15.95 1.21 1.89
C LEU A 856 -15.03 0.11 2.43
N ASP A 857 -15.57 -0.67 3.38
CA ASP A 857 -14.96 -1.92 3.81
C ASP A 857 -15.09 -3.03 2.74
N PRO A 858 -14.42 -4.19 2.88
CA PRO A 858 -14.50 -5.29 1.91
C PRO A 858 -15.90 -5.92 1.75
N LYS A 859 -16.91 -5.46 2.50
CA LYS A 859 -18.31 -5.91 2.45
C LYS A 859 -19.25 -4.79 1.96
N GLY A 860 -18.69 -3.70 1.42
CA GLY A 860 -19.46 -2.57 0.89
C GLY A 860 -20.06 -1.64 1.96
N ARG A 861 -19.61 -1.72 3.22
CA ARG A 861 -20.11 -0.87 4.31
C ARG A 861 -19.26 0.39 4.43
N VAL A 862 -19.92 1.54 4.59
CA VAL A 862 -19.24 2.84 4.77
C VAL A 862 -18.39 2.82 6.05
N LEU A 863 -17.13 3.24 5.92
CA LEU A 863 -16.16 3.44 7.01
C LEU A 863 -15.96 4.93 7.31
N ALA A 864 -15.92 5.75 6.28
CA ALA A 864 -15.84 7.21 6.35
C ALA A 864 -16.61 7.83 5.19
N GLU A 865 -17.11 9.04 5.38
CA GLU A 865 -17.87 9.80 4.38
C GLU A 865 -17.61 11.31 4.54
N GLU A 866 -17.16 11.96 3.48
CA GLU A 866 -17.11 13.42 3.33
C GLU A 866 -18.39 13.92 2.64
N LYS A 867 -18.89 15.09 3.06
CA LYS A 867 -19.97 15.82 2.37
C LYS A 867 -19.71 17.32 2.30
N ASP A 868 -20.22 17.94 1.24
CA ASP A 868 -20.47 19.37 1.07
C ASP A 868 -21.99 19.58 1.16
N GLN A 869 -22.48 19.97 2.34
CA GLN A 869 -23.89 20.33 2.55
C GLN A 869 -24.20 21.76 2.09
N SER A 870 -23.20 22.63 1.98
CA SER A 870 -23.30 24.03 1.59
C SER A 870 -23.48 24.27 0.09
N GLY A 871 -22.99 23.36 -0.75
CA GLY A 871 -22.90 23.48 -2.20
C GLY A 871 -21.78 24.41 -2.70
N ASN A 872 -20.75 24.67 -1.88
CA ASN A 872 -19.64 25.59 -2.21
C ASN A 872 -18.42 24.93 -2.89
N CYS A 873 -18.50 23.61 -3.14
CA CYS A 873 -17.43 22.73 -3.63
C CYS A 873 -16.23 22.54 -2.69
N ARG A 874 -16.45 22.69 -1.38
CA ARG A 874 -15.55 22.27 -0.29
C ARG A 874 -16.34 21.35 0.63
N MET A 875 -15.67 20.34 1.16
CA MET A 875 -16.31 19.48 2.16
C MET A 875 -16.49 20.26 3.45
N ASP A 876 -17.65 20.12 4.06
CA ASP A 876 -18.05 20.77 5.31
C ASP A 876 -18.50 19.78 6.39
N THR A 877 -18.52 18.47 6.09
CA THR A 877 -18.96 17.42 7.01
C THR A 877 -18.14 16.14 6.81
N TRP A 878 -17.61 15.57 7.90
CA TRP A 878 -16.72 14.40 7.89
C TRP A 878 -17.20 13.31 8.86
N ASN A 879 -17.95 12.34 8.35
CA ASN A 879 -18.52 11.23 9.12
C ASN A 879 -17.54 10.04 9.21
N TYR A 880 -17.36 9.48 10.40
CA TYR A 880 -16.59 8.26 10.63
C TYR A 880 -17.46 7.18 11.30
N TYR A 881 -17.42 5.96 10.76
CA TYR A 881 -18.30 4.86 11.14
C TYR A 881 -17.54 3.66 11.70
N ARG A 882 -17.94 3.20 12.89
CA ARG A 882 -17.42 1.97 13.50
C ARG A 882 -18.52 0.92 13.62
N GLY A 883 -18.35 -0.21 12.95
CA GLY A 883 -19.34 -1.30 12.94
C GLY A 883 -20.68 -0.94 12.28
N GLY A 884 -20.73 0.08 11.42
CA GLY A 884 -21.95 0.59 10.80
C GLY A 884 -22.75 1.56 11.66
N ARG A 885 -22.14 2.15 12.70
CA ARG A 885 -22.70 3.28 13.48
C ARG A 885 -21.76 4.47 13.40
N LEU A 886 -22.32 5.68 13.34
CA LEU A 886 -21.55 6.92 13.42
C LEU A 886 -20.84 6.98 14.77
N GLU A 887 -19.53 7.23 14.75
CA GLU A 887 -18.68 7.32 15.94
C GLU A 887 -18.15 8.76 16.13
N ARG A 888 -17.78 9.43 15.03
CA ARG A 888 -17.39 10.86 15.02
C ARG A 888 -17.96 11.57 13.79
N GLN A 889 -18.22 12.86 13.91
CA GLN A 889 -18.61 13.75 12.81
C GLN A 889 -17.87 15.10 12.94
N GLY A 890 -16.93 15.39 12.07
CA GLY A 890 -16.42 16.75 11.87
C GLY A 890 -17.43 17.58 11.09
N ARG A 891 -17.42 18.90 11.29
CA ARG A 891 -18.18 19.90 10.54
C ARG A 891 -17.41 21.20 10.39
N ASP A 892 -17.69 21.92 9.31
CA ASP A 892 -17.36 23.34 9.09
C ASP A 892 -18.67 24.13 9.09
N THR A 893 -18.99 24.80 10.20
CA THR A 893 -20.16 25.69 10.30
C THR A 893 -19.89 27.09 9.74
N SER A 894 -18.63 27.46 9.56
CA SER A 894 -18.16 28.72 8.99
C SER A 894 -18.26 28.77 7.46
N ASN A 895 -18.16 27.61 6.80
CA ASN A 895 -18.06 27.42 5.34
C ASN A 895 -16.74 27.96 4.74
N ASP A 896 -15.65 28.00 5.52
CA ASP A 896 -14.31 28.38 5.04
C ASP A 896 -13.55 27.22 4.35
N GLY A 897 -14.04 25.98 4.47
CA GLY A 897 -13.44 24.76 3.93
C GLY A 897 -12.55 23.99 4.92
N ARG A 898 -12.60 24.30 6.22
CA ARG A 898 -11.89 23.63 7.30
C ARG A 898 -12.83 23.38 8.46
N ALA A 899 -12.79 22.21 9.07
CA ALA A 899 -13.69 21.90 10.18
C ALA A 899 -13.52 22.88 11.35
N ASP A 900 -14.61 23.32 11.98
CA ASP A 900 -14.64 24.20 13.17
C ASP A 900 -15.33 23.53 14.37
N LEU A 901 -15.99 22.39 14.15
CA LEU A 901 -16.69 21.58 15.15
C LEU A 901 -16.44 20.09 14.91
N LEU A 902 -16.12 19.34 15.95
CA LEU A 902 -16.07 17.87 15.93
C LEU A 902 -17.01 17.30 16.99
N LEU A 903 -17.84 16.33 16.61
CA LEU A 903 -18.81 15.66 17.47
C LEU A 903 -18.43 14.18 17.66
N ARG A 904 -18.50 13.65 18.88
CA ARG A 904 -18.32 12.22 19.16
C ARG A 904 -19.60 11.58 19.70
N PHE A 905 -19.92 10.40 19.20
CA PHE A 905 -21.17 9.70 19.46
C PHE A 905 -20.95 8.41 20.26
N ASN A 906 -21.87 8.13 21.19
CA ASN A 906 -21.87 6.88 21.94
C ASN A 906 -22.57 5.74 21.16
N LYS A 907 -22.58 4.52 21.75
CA LYS A 907 -23.17 3.32 21.13
C LYS A 907 -24.69 3.38 20.89
N LYS A 908 -25.40 4.37 21.46
CA LYS A 908 -26.83 4.66 21.23
C LYS A 908 -27.05 5.72 20.11
N GLY A 909 -25.99 6.39 19.64
CA GLY A 909 -26.07 7.49 18.67
C GLY A 909 -26.29 8.88 19.29
N GLN A 910 -26.08 9.03 20.59
CA GLN A 910 -26.15 10.33 21.28
C GLN A 910 -24.76 10.98 21.31
N ILE A 911 -24.70 12.30 21.20
CA ILE A 911 -23.44 13.07 21.32
C ILE A 911 -22.98 13.02 22.79
N VAL A 912 -21.70 12.77 23.02
CA VAL A 912 -21.09 12.72 24.37
C VAL A 912 -19.88 13.64 24.52
N GLU A 913 -19.19 13.98 23.43
CA GLU A 913 -18.12 14.97 23.40
C GLU A 913 -18.32 15.89 22.19
N GLN A 914 -17.95 17.17 22.32
CA GLN A 914 -17.81 18.13 21.23
C GLN A 914 -16.45 18.82 21.35
N GLU A 915 -15.76 19.10 20.25
CA GLU A 915 -14.55 19.92 20.20
C GLU A 915 -14.77 21.08 19.22
N ILE A 916 -14.29 22.28 19.53
CA ILE A 916 -14.62 23.53 18.82
C ILE A 916 -13.34 24.34 18.58
N ARG A 917 -13.22 24.91 17.38
CA ARG A 917 -12.23 25.93 16.99
C ARG A 917 -12.93 27.29 16.88
N SER A 918 -12.85 28.10 17.93
CA SER A 918 -13.61 29.36 18.04
C SER A 918 -13.05 30.47 17.15
N GLU A 919 -11.79 30.86 17.36
CA GLU A 919 -11.00 31.73 16.48
C GLU A 919 -9.54 31.29 16.59
N GLY A 920 -8.92 30.82 15.49
CA GLY A 920 -7.52 30.34 15.54
C GLY A 920 -7.20 29.29 14.48
N ALA A 921 -5.99 28.71 14.58
CA ALA A 921 -5.53 27.62 13.71
C ALA A 921 -5.72 26.22 14.32
N GLN A 922 -5.96 26.12 15.63
CA GLN A 922 -6.15 24.88 16.40
C GLN A 922 -7.49 24.93 17.15
N PRO A 923 -8.11 23.78 17.47
CA PRO A 923 -9.26 23.74 18.38
C PRO A 923 -8.88 24.29 19.76
N ASN A 924 -9.84 24.93 20.45
CA ASN A 924 -9.58 25.65 21.71
C ASN A 924 -10.67 25.41 22.79
N THR A 925 -11.61 24.50 22.56
CA THR A 925 -12.67 24.18 23.53
C THR A 925 -13.17 22.74 23.33
N LYS A 926 -13.41 22.02 24.42
CA LYS A 926 -13.89 20.63 24.45
C LYS A 926 -15.02 20.44 25.46
N ILE A 927 -16.24 20.17 24.98
CA ILE A 927 -17.46 20.06 25.79
C ILE A 927 -17.82 18.59 26.01
N PHE A 928 -18.14 18.21 27.25
CA PHE A 928 -18.60 16.87 27.62
C PHE A 928 -20.10 16.89 27.99
N LEU A 929 -20.87 16.00 27.38
CA LEU A 929 -22.31 15.91 27.54
C LEU A 929 -22.74 14.66 28.31
N ASP A 930 -23.92 14.70 28.93
CA ASP A 930 -24.62 13.45 29.25
C ASP A 930 -25.28 12.88 28.00
N GLY A 931 -25.03 11.60 27.70
CA GLY A 931 -25.61 10.95 26.54
C GLY A 931 -27.14 10.86 26.59
N ASP A 932 -27.75 10.65 27.76
CA ASP A 932 -29.18 10.41 27.87
C ASP A 932 -30.03 11.69 28.05
N SER A 933 -29.43 12.82 28.44
CA SER A 933 -30.12 14.13 28.53
C SER A 933 -29.60 15.22 27.57
N SER A 934 -28.46 15.01 26.92
CA SER A 934 -27.73 16.01 26.11
C SER A 934 -27.33 17.29 26.85
N LEU A 935 -27.38 17.31 28.19
CA LEU A 935 -26.92 18.45 29.00
C LEU A 935 -25.39 18.49 29.09
N GLU A 936 -24.82 19.68 29.11
CA GLU A 936 -23.40 19.90 29.40
C GLU A 936 -23.10 19.50 30.85
N LYS A 937 -22.13 18.60 31.04
CA LYS A 937 -21.58 18.25 32.36
C LYS A 937 -20.51 19.25 32.73
N HIS A 938 -19.56 19.39 31.82
CA HIS A 938 -18.46 20.32 31.88
C HIS A 938 -17.96 20.61 30.47
N ARG A 939 -17.24 21.72 30.34
CA ARG A 939 -16.36 21.98 29.20
C ARG A 939 -14.96 22.24 29.69
N CYS A 940 -14.00 22.04 28.81
CA CYS A 940 -12.63 22.47 28.95
C CYS A 940 -12.33 23.49 27.86
N ILE A 941 -11.44 24.43 28.14
CA ILE A 941 -11.04 25.52 27.25
C ILE A 941 -9.51 25.54 27.24
N ASP A 942 -8.93 25.88 26.10
CA ASP A 942 -7.56 26.37 25.99
C ASP A 942 -7.65 27.90 26.18
N SER A 943 -7.33 28.37 27.38
CA SER A 943 -7.51 29.77 27.80
C SER A 943 -6.32 30.65 27.42
N ASN A 944 -5.13 30.05 27.31
CA ASN A 944 -3.88 30.75 27.03
C ASN A 944 -3.48 30.73 25.53
N GLY A 945 -3.88 29.70 24.78
CA GLY A 945 -3.70 29.56 23.33
C GLY A 945 -2.54 28.67 22.87
N ASP A 946 -2.00 27.80 23.73
CA ASP A 946 -0.89 26.89 23.40
C ASP A 946 -1.33 25.52 22.85
N GLY A 947 -2.61 25.18 22.94
CA GLY A 947 -3.20 23.91 22.51
C GLY A 947 -3.44 22.88 23.62
N GLN A 948 -3.13 23.20 24.88
CA GLN A 948 -3.48 22.40 26.06
C GLN A 948 -4.85 22.85 26.62
N LEU A 949 -5.48 22.05 27.48
CA LEU A 949 -6.82 22.32 28.01
C LEU A 949 -6.75 22.69 29.51
N ASP A 950 -6.46 23.97 29.77
CA ASP A 950 -6.13 24.54 31.09
C ASP A 950 -7.34 24.93 31.95
N LEU A 951 -8.52 25.19 31.36
CA LEU A 951 -9.69 25.73 32.08
C LEU A 951 -10.93 24.83 31.94
N MET A 952 -11.32 24.14 33.02
CA MET A 952 -12.53 23.32 33.09
C MET A 952 -13.69 24.04 33.80
N ILE A 953 -14.82 24.23 33.11
CA ILE A 953 -16.06 24.85 33.62
C ILE A 953 -17.11 23.75 33.85
N LEU A 954 -17.66 23.67 35.06
CA LEU A 954 -18.71 22.71 35.44
C LEU A 954 -20.07 23.41 35.55
N GLN A 955 -21.10 22.80 34.96
CA GLN A 955 -22.46 23.33 34.97
C GLN A 955 -23.40 22.52 35.87
N ARG A 956 -24.37 23.22 36.45
CA ARG A 956 -25.47 22.64 37.22
C ARG A 956 -26.79 23.30 36.82
N ASP A 957 -27.78 22.47 36.48
CA ASP A 957 -29.12 22.90 36.08
C ASP A 957 -29.17 23.98 34.97
N GLY A 958 -28.12 24.06 34.14
CA GLY A 958 -27.98 25.02 33.02
C GLY A 958 -27.30 26.36 33.37
N GLN A 959 -26.72 26.48 34.57
CA GLN A 959 -25.89 27.61 34.98
C GLN A 959 -24.46 27.15 35.26
N MET A 960 -23.48 28.05 35.16
CA MET A 960 -22.14 27.79 35.71
C MET A 960 -22.26 27.66 37.22
N SER A 961 -21.71 26.56 37.77
CA SER A 961 -21.67 26.31 39.21
C SER A 961 -20.25 26.35 39.77
N GLN A 962 -19.26 26.02 38.93
CA GLN A 962 -17.86 25.93 39.32
C GLN A 962 -16.94 26.10 38.10
N THR A 963 -15.76 26.67 38.30
CA THR A 963 -14.61 26.56 37.37
C THR A 963 -13.44 25.86 38.06
N LEU A 964 -12.50 25.38 37.27
CA LEU A 964 -11.23 24.77 37.65
C LEU A 964 -10.18 25.25 36.65
N LEU A 965 -9.07 25.82 37.13
CA LEU A 965 -7.97 26.30 36.32
C LEU A 965 -6.68 25.59 36.73
N ASP A 966 -5.95 25.15 35.73
CA ASP A 966 -4.64 24.48 35.74
C ASP A 966 -3.64 25.48 35.14
N LEU A 967 -2.68 25.95 35.94
CA LEU A 967 -1.74 27.01 35.58
C LEU A 967 -0.35 26.49 35.20
N ASP A 968 0.03 25.29 35.66
CA ASP A 968 1.35 24.69 35.44
C ASP A 968 1.35 23.50 34.44
N GLN A 969 0.17 22.98 34.11
CA GLN A 969 -0.14 21.99 33.08
C GLN A 969 0.15 20.50 33.45
N ASP A 970 0.12 20.13 34.74
CA ASP A 970 0.13 18.72 35.17
C ASP A 970 -1.23 17.99 35.01
N GLY A 971 -2.34 18.72 34.81
CA GLY A 971 -3.70 18.19 34.74
C GLY A 971 -4.46 18.14 36.07
N GLN A 972 -3.88 18.61 37.17
CA GLN A 972 -4.51 19.00 38.42
C GLN A 972 -5.07 20.43 38.28
N ALA A 973 -5.95 20.84 39.19
CA ALA A 973 -6.40 22.24 39.25
C ALA A 973 -5.72 22.93 40.43
N ASP A 974 -5.25 24.16 40.21
CA ASP A 974 -4.68 25.09 41.20
C ASP A 974 -5.71 26.10 41.71
N GLN A 975 -6.76 26.37 40.93
CA GLN A 975 -7.81 27.31 41.32
C GLN A 975 -9.20 26.76 41.01
N ARG A 976 -10.13 26.90 41.96
CA ARG A 976 -11.55 26.58 41.85
C ARG A 976 -12.40 27.80 42.19
N ASP A 977 -13.18 28.31 41.24
CA ASP A 977 -14.23 29.28 41.58
C ASP A 977 -15.56 28.57 41.81
N LEU A 978 -16.38 29.11 42.71
CA LEU A 978 -17.76 28.66 42.93
C LEU A 978 -18.76 29.78 42.58
N TYR A 979 -19.92 29.37 42.07
CA TYR A 979 -20.97 30.25 41.57
C TYR A 979 -22.33 29.91 42.19
N ASP A 980 -23.14 30.94 42.46
CA ASP A 980 -24.54 30.83 42.89
C ASP A 980 -25.43 31.71 41.99
N ASP A 981 -26.54 31.17 41.50
CA ASP A 981 -27.40 31.74 40.43
C ASP A 981 -26.59 32.31 39.23
N GLY A 982 -25.49 31.64 38.88
CA GLY A 982 -24.56 32.06 37.81
C GLY A 982 -23.61 33.22 38.15
N ARG A 983 -23.60 33.75 39.37
CA ARG A 983 -22.64 34.78 39.84
C ARG A 983 -21.52 34.14 40.67
N ARG A 984 -20.26 34.50 40.40
CA ARG A 984 -19.08 34.08 41.19
C ARG A 984 -19.25 34.54 42.64
N THR A 985 -19.21 33.61 43.59
CA THR A 985 -19.42 33.85 45.02
C THR A 985 -18.22 33.44 45.86
N GLN A 986 -17.40 32.50 45.39
CA GLN A 986 -16.16 32.08 46.05
C GLN A 986 -15.06 31.87 45.01
N ILE A 987 -13.82 32.08 45.43
CA ILE A 987 -12.59 31.69 44.75
C ILE A 987 -11.82 30.88 45.79
N GLU A 988 -11.26 29.76 45.37
CA GLU A 988 -10.47 28.85 46.18
C GLU A 988 -9.20 28.60 45.38
N ILE A 989 -8.06 29.07 45.87
CA ILE A 989 -6.75 28.92 45.25
C ILE A 989 -5.96 27.95 46.14
N ASP A 990 -5.13 27.14 45.51
CA ASP A 990 -4.05 26.33 46.06
C ASP A 990 -2.75 27.00 45.59
N THR A 991 -2.03 27.68 46.48
CA THR A 991 -0.79 28.42 46.13
C THR A 991 0.48 27.59 46.29
N ASN A 992 0.33 26.32 46.67
CA ASN A 992 1.39 25.42 47.13
C ASN A 992 1.49 24.09 46.35
N ALA A 993 0.50 23.83 45.48
CA ALA A 993 0.37 22.66 44.62
C ALA A 993 0.30 21.31 45.37
N ASP A 994 -0.32 21.25 46.55
CA ASP A 994 -0.66 19.96 47.18
C ASP A 994 -2.01 19.38 46.70
N GLY A 995 -2.78 20.16 45.98
CA GLY A 995 -4.15 19.88 45.59
C GLY A 995 -5.21 20.34 46.59
N ARG A 996 -4.91 21.10 47.66
CA ARG A 996 -5.90 21.65 48.59
C ARG A 996 -5.91 23.18 48.56
N PRO A 997 -7.09 23.84 48.51
CA PRO A 997 -7.12 25.30 48.54
C PRO A 997 -6.76 25.89 49.90
N ASP A 998 -5.71 26.71 49.92
CA ASP A 998 -5.25 27.51 51.05
C ASP A 998 -5.92 28.90 51.12
N VAL A 999 -6.19 29.52 49.97
CA VAL A 999 -6.76 30.89 49.90
C VAL A 999 -8.20 30.85 49.40
N VAL A 1000 -9.16 31.22 50.28
CA VAL A 1000 -10.61 31.14 50.04
C VAL A 1000 -11.27 32.52 50.10
N GLN A 1001 -11.35 33.20 48.95
CA GLN A 1001 -11.97 34.53 48.82
C GLN A 1001 -13.49 34.43 48.58
N ARG A 1002 -14.30 35.05 49.45
CA ARG A 1002 -15.77 35.17 49.31
C ARG A 1002 -16.15 36.53 48.76
N LEU A 1003 -16.87 36.55 47.63
CA LEU A 1003 -17.11 37.76 46.83
C LEU A 1003 -18.41 38.49 47.20
N GLY A 1004 -18.35 39.82 47.22
CA GLY A 1004 -19.46 40.72 47.50
C GLY A 1004 -20.56 40.69 46.43
N THR A 1005 -21.59 41.51 46.61
CA THR A 1005 -22.80 41.52 45.76
C THR A 1005 -22.57 41.89 44.28
N ASP A 1006 -21.36 42.33 43.93
CA ASP A 1006 -20.91 42.58 42.56
C ASP A 1006 -20.27 41.33 41.89
N GLY A 1007 -19.85 40.33 42.67
CA GLY A 1007 -19.09 39.18 42.18
C GLY A 1007 -17.63 39.51 41.80
N GLN A 1008 -17.07 40.60 42.32
CA GLN A 1008 -15.71 41.05 42.02
C GLN A 1008 -14.94 41.55 43.26
N THR A 1009 -15.61 42.27 44.17
CA THR A 1009 -14.97 42.77 45.41
C THR A 1009 -14.84 41.61 46.39
N VAL A 1010 -13.63 41.32 46.88
CA VAL A 1010 -13.43 40.37 47.99
C VAL A 1010 -14.09 40.96 49.24
N SER A 1011 -15.14 40.30 49.72
CA SER A 1011 -15.89 40.74 50.91
C SER A 1011 -15.35 40.13 52.20
N GLN A 1012 -14.78 38.93 52.07
CA GLN A 1012 -14.09 38.19 53.11
C GLN A 1012 -13.04 37.31 52.43
N GLN A 1013 -11.84 37.19 53.00
CA GLN A 1013 -10.81 36.24 52.58
C GLN A 1013 -10.55 35.33 53.79
N ASP A 1014 -10.75 34.04 53.60
CA ASP A 1014 -10.42 32.99 54.55
C ASP A 1014 -9.10 32.38 54.07
N GLU A 1015 -8.08 32.29 54.91
CA GLU A 1015 -6.80 31.66 54.57
C GLU A 1015 -6.47 30.57 55.59
N ASP A 1016 -5.73 29.57 55.12
CA ASP A 1016 -5.14 28.47 55.87
C ASP A 1016 -3.64 28.53 55.57
N THR A 1017 -2.86 29.31 56.29
CA THR A 1017 -1.53 29.76 55.83
C THR A 1017 -0.33 28.78 56.02
N ASP A 1018 -0.48 27.73 56.84
CA ASP A 1018 0.13 26.39 56.73
C ASP A 1018 -0.89 25.30 56.31
N TYR A 1019 -1.71 25.52 55.29
CA TYR A 1019 -2.51 24.53 54.49
C TYR A 1019 -3.02 23.19 55.13
N ASP A 1020 -3.17 23.03 56.47
CA ASP A 1020 -3.47 21.76 57.18
C ASP A 1020 -4.86 21.19 56.84
N GLY A 1021 -5.66 22.01 56.16
CA GLY A 1021 -7.06 21.76 55.92
C GLY A 1021 -7.96 22.47 56.91
N ARG A 1022 -7.53 23.55 57.56
CA ARG A 1022 -8.31 24.41 58.46
C ARG A 1022 -7.94 25.88 58.27
N ILE A 1023 -8.95 26.67 57.92
CA ILE A 1023 -8.84 28.13 57.90
C ILE A 1023 -8.44 28.65 59.27
N ASP A 1024 -7.45 29.54 59.31
CA ASP A 1024 -6.97 30.25 60.49
C ASP A 1024 -7.18 31.75 60.40
N GLN A 1025 -6.80 32.30 59.26
CA GLN A 1025 -6.77 33.72 59.02
C GLN A 1025 -8.06 34.12 58.31
N ARG A 1026 -8.53 35.30 58.69
CA ARG A 1026 -9.73 35.88 58.10
C ARG A 1026 -9.57 37.38 57.97
N PHE A 1027 -9.76 37.87 56.77
CA PHE A 1027 -9.84 39.28 56.45
C PHE A 1027 -11.27 39.62 56.03
N ILE A 1028 -11.78 40.79 56.39
CA ILE A 1028 -13.07 41.32 55.93
C ILE A 1028 -12.82 42.76 55.47
N ALA A 1029 -13.04 43.04 54.19
CA ALA A 1029 -12.67 44.30 53.53
C ALA A 1029 -11.21 44.73 53.83
N ASP A 1030 -10.27 43.84 53.49
CA ASP A 1030 -8.82 44.02 53.57
C ASP A 1030 -8.28 44.35 54.98
N GLN A 1031 -9.00 43.93 56.03
CA GLN A 1031 -8.61 44.07 57.44
C GLN A 1031 -8.78 42.75 58.20
N PRO A 1032 -7.83 42.33 59.06
CA PRO A 1032 -7.97 41.14 59.90
C PRO A 1032 -9.25 41.19 60.75
N ALA A 1033 -9.97 40.08 60.81
CA ALA A 1033 -11.24 39.94 61.49
C ALA A 1033 -11.30 38.60 62.25
N PRO A 1034 -11.74 38.57 63.52
CA PRO A 1034 -11.57 37.41 64.38
C PRO A 1034 -12.34 36.19 63.87
N LEU A 1035 -11.60 35.13 63.54
CA LEU A 1035 -12.14 33.80 63.28
C LEU A 1035 -12.67 33.16 64.58
N LYS A 1036 -13.43 32.06 64.49
CA LYS A 1036 -14.11 31.47 65.66
C LYS A 1036 -14.06 29.94 65.65
N GLY A 1037 -12.90 29.42 66.05
CA GLY A 1037 -12.49 28.05 65.80
C GLY A 1037 -12.12 27.87 64.33
N SER A 1038 -11.24 26.92 64.04
CA SER A 1038 -10.70 26.65 62.70
C SER A 1038 -11.67 25.76 61.91
N PRO A 1039 -12.49 26.30 60.97
CA PRO A 1039 -13.33 25.48 60.11
C PRO A 1039 -12.46 24.81 59.05
N GLU A 1040 -12.82 23.60 58.64
CA GLU A 1040 -12.05 22.87 57.63
C GLU A 1040 -12.03 23.62 56.29
N ALA A 1041 -10.83 23.74 55.70
CA ALA A 1041 -10.61 24.29 54.38
C ALA A 1041 -11.26 23.38 53.32
N PRO A 1042 -11.51 23.90 52.09
CA PRO A 1042 -12.27 23.18 51.07
C PRO A 1042 -11.68 21.82 50.71
N GLU A 1043 -12.52 20.89 50.25
CA GLU A 1043 -12.08 19.57 49.75
C GLU A 1043 -11.06 19.73 48.63
N LYS A 1044 -10.09 18.81 48.51
CA LYS A 1044 -9.03 18.88 47.49
C LYS A 1044 -9.58 19.18 46.09
N LEU A 1045 -8.85 20.01 45.35
CA LEU A 1045 -9.09 20.33 43.96
C LEU A 1045 -9.04 19.03 43.12
N PRO A 1046 -9.94 18.82 42.14
CA PRO A 1046 -9.96 17.60 41.35
C PRO A 1046 -9.30 17.78 39.97
N LYS A 1047 -8.47 16.80 39.55
CA LYS A 1047 -7.89 16.73 38.20
C LYS A 1047 -8.88 17.01 37.06
N LEU A 1048 -8.41 17.77 36.06
CA LEU A 1048 -9.15 18.22 34.90
C LEU A 1048 -9.55 17.04 34.01
N LYS A 1049 -10.85 16.81 33.87
CA LYS A 1049 -11.41 15.69 33.09
C LYS A 1049 -11.55 16.07 31.61
N CYS A 1050 -10.45 16.59 31.06
CA CYS A 1050 -10.36 17.21 29.74
C CYS A 1050 -9.69 16.30 28.70
N GLY A 1051 -8.57 15.67 29.07
CA GLY A 1051 -7.74 14.93 28.12
C GLY A 1051 -7.26 15.83 26.97
N HIS A 1052 -7.05 15.25 25.79
CA HIS A 1052 -6.55 15.99 24.62
C HIS A 1052 -7.61 16.08 23.51
N PHE A 1053 -7.39 17.01 22.56
CA PHE A 1053 -8.15 17.09 21.31
C PHE A 1053 -7.94 15.85 20.42
N ASP A 1054 -8.90 15.56 19.55
CA ASP A 1054 -8.87 14.39 18.67
C ASP A 1054 -7.83 14.56 17.54
N SER A 1055 -7.17 13.46 17.18
CA SER A 1055 -6.32 13.32 15.97
C SER A 1055 -6.91 13.93 14.67
N PHE A 1056 -8.25 13.99 14.54
CA PHE A 1056 -8.97 14.59 13.42
C PHE A 1056 -8.44 15.96 12.98
N TRP A 1057 -8.16 16.85 13.93
CA TRP A 1057 -7.69 18.23 13.72
C TRP A 1057 -6.28 18.32 13.11
N LYS A 1058 -5.51 17.22 13.08
CA LYS A 1058 -4.19 17.18 12.40
C LYS A 1058 -4.31 17.05 10.87
N SER A 1059 -5.53 17.08 10.33
CA SER A 1059 -5.85 16.74 8.93
C SER A 1059 -7.01 17.52 8.29
N HIS A 1060 -7.74 18.37 9.05
CA HIS A 1060 -8.94 19.10 8.62
C HIS A 1060 -9.01 20.47 9.30
#